data_AF-A0A7V1EPC6-F1
#
_entry.id   AF-A0A7V1EPC6-F1
#
_cell.length_a   1.000
_cell.length_b   1.000
_cell.length_c   1.000
_cell.angle_alpha   90.00
_cell.angle_beta   90.00
_cell.angle_gamma   90.00
#
_symmetry.space_group_name_H-M   'P 1'
#
loop_
_entity.id
_entity.type
_entity.pdbx_description
1 polymer ?
#
loop_
_entity_poly.entity_id
_entity_poly.type
_entity_poly.pdbx_seq_one_letter_code
_entity_poly.pdbx_strand_id
1 'polypeptide(L)'
;MFAHLNTHSIYSKMSGTATFPEILQRAMEFNFSHLAMTETNGLYGFIHFIQAARDFGIQPIAGTNIITPDCDVILLAENQTGYENICRLLSMVHDEPKIIIRTLFQTHRDGLFVLAHSQSALSELVKIFPSSHLFVELRPTITEQHAKEIAKQFGIDIVATGDVYFLEKSDQKSHQILRAIDKNATLSQLTKDDIKDKHHYFCPEKEMIRRFPNSLEAINNSQYLAERCKTDWRFLNTIFPEISLKDTHKANQLLHQLVYDGANVRFDTITNEIKQRIEYELEIIMQKGFSPYFLVVHDIVQKTKATIGRGSGAASIVSYCLFITQVDPIKYNLQFERFIHPDRVDMPDIDIDFPWDERDDILDYVFTNYGLHRTAMVSSQVFLQPRSAIREVAKVYGLSNEEIKAVTKRIGYFARKKELAKWISTDPRFKDLDLDETLLEIIEQSEKIIGAFRVSSVHPGGIIIVPDEIRKYVPVLTAPKGVQIVEWEKDQVEDSGLLKIDLLGNRSLAVVRDTLRQIGLYRNERMNYHTIQPNNDPQTEALMQSGKTMGIFYIESPATRLLLTKAGVVDFEHVVIYSSIIRPAANRYINLMLERIHGKPLELLHPDLHFLHESYGIMVYEEQVTMTAREIAGFGYAESEHMRKGISHAGLFHKMPLWKRKCITGAENRGYSQELAETLWEMIESFSGYSFCKPHSASYAML
;
A
#
# COMPACT_ATOMS: atom_id res chain seq x y z
N MET A 1 37.20 -6.08 -1.60
CA MET A 1 35.86 -5.52 -1.28
C MET A 1 34.86 -6.26 -2.12
N PHE A 2 33.68 -6.54 -1.57
CA PHE A 2 32.66 -7.35 -2.22
C PHE A 2 31.27 -6.76 -1.97
N ALA A 3 30.41 -6.82 -2.98
CA ALA A 3 29.00 -6.47 -2.87
C ALA A 3 28.14 -7.63 -3.40
N HIS A 4 27.05 -7.96 -2.69
CA HIS A 4 26.08 -8.92 -3.20
C HIS A 4 25.25 -8.28 -4.31
N LEU A 5 25.44 -8.78 -5.54
CA LEU A 5 24.72 -8.32 -6.74
C LEU A 5 23.58 -9.26 -7.19
N ASN A 6 23.42 -10.41 -6.53
CA ASN A 6 22.35 -11.36 -6.78
C ASN A 6 21.81 -11.86 -5.43
N THR A 7 20.68 -11.31 -5.00
CA THR A 7 20.04 -11.58 -3.70
C THR A 7 18.53 -11.52 -3.82
N HIS A 8 17.87 -12.57 -3.32
CA HIS A 8 16.43 -12.79 -3.37
C HIS A 8 15.83 -12.69 -1.96
N SER A 9 14.85 -11.81 -1.79
CA SER A 9 14.13 -11.65 -0.53
C SER A 9 12.81 -12.45 -0.53
N ILE A 10 12.00 -12.30 0.52
CA ILE A 10 10.62 -12.80 0.56
C ILE A 10 9.75 -12.35 -0.63
N TYR A 11 10.14 -11.32 -1.38
CA TYR A 11 9.46 -10.87 -2.60
C TYR A 11 9.75 -11.74 -3.83
N SER A 12 10.80 -12.55 -3.82
CA SER A 12 11.00 -13.60 -4.82
C SER A 12 9.98 -14.69 -4.58
N LYS A 13 8.97 -14.70 -5.43
CA LYS A 13 7.79 -15.55 -5.34
C LYS A 13 8.15 -16.96 -4.91
N MET A 14 7.67 -17.33 -3.72
CA MET A 14 7.80 -18.67 -3.14
C MET A 14 9.22 -19.26 -3.30
N SER A 15 10.26 -18.48 -3.03
CA SER A 15 11.65 -18.97 -3.10
C SER A 15 12.58 -18.28 -2.10
N GLY A 16 12.56 -16.95 -2.00
CA GLY A 16 13.34 -16.24 -1.00
C GLY A 16 12.68 -16.27 0.39
N THR A 17 13.51 -16.28 1.43
CA THR A 17 13.04 -16.52 2.82
C THR A 17 13.25 -15.34 3.76
N ALA A 18 14.07 -14.37 3.38
CA ALA A 18 14.51 -13.29 4.27
C ALA A 18 13.87 -11.95 3.92
N THR A 19 13.49 -11.19 4.94
CA THR A 19 12.93 -9.84 4.78
C THR A 19 14.02 -8.80 4.50
N PHE A 20 13.66 -7.64 3.93
CA PHE A 20 14.65 -6.57 3.72
C PHE A 20 15.34 -6.13 5.00
N PRO A 21 14.67 -5.89 6.14
CA PRO A 21 15.35 -5.51 7.38
C PRO A 21 16.36 -6.56 7.85
N GLU A 22 16.04 -7.85 7.72
CA GLU A 22 16.94 -8.94 8.11
C GLU A 22 18.18 -9.01 7.21
N ILE A 23 18.00 -8.88 5.89
CA ILE A 23 19.11 -8.85 4.93
C ILE A 23 19.99 -7.62 5.16
N LEU A 24 19.39 -6.44 5.33
CA LEU A 24 20.11 -5.18 5.51
C LEU A 24 20.86 -5.12 6.85
N GLN A 25 20.26 -5.63 7.92
CA GLN A 25 20.95 -5.78 9.21
C GLN A 25 22.19 -6.66 9.06
N ARG A 26 22.08 -7.81 8.38
CA ARG A 26 23.22 -8.70 8.14
C ARG A 26 24.27 -8.05 7.24
N ALA A 27 23.84 -7.29 6.23
CA ALA A 27 24.74 -6.56 5.35
C ALA A 27 25.56 -5.50 6.11
N MET A 28 24.92 -4.78 7.03
CA MET A 28 25.59 -3.84 7.93
C MET A 28 26.59 -4.55 8.84
N GLU A 29 26.22 -5.68 9.44
CA GLU A 29 27.12 -6.51 10.28
C GLU A 29 28.36 -7.00 9.50
N PHE A 30 28.19 -7.27 8.20
CA PHE A 30 29.27 -7.67 7.29
C PHE A 30 30.02 -6.49 6.65
N ASN A 31 29.65 -5.24 6.97
CA ASN A 31 30.23 -4.00 6.45
C ASN A 31 30.08 -3.84 4.93
N PHE A 32 28.97 -4.32 4.34
CA PHE A 32 28.65 -4.03 2.95
C PHE A 32 28.13 -2.60 2.80
N SER A 33 28.65 -1.88 1.80
CA SER A 33 28.22 -0.53 1.46
C SER A 33 27.09 -0.50 0.43
N HIS A 34 27.01 -1.51 -0.44
CA HIS A 34 26.04 -1.63 -1.53
C HIS A 34 25.37 -3.00 -1.50
N LEU A 35 24.13 -3.05 -1.99
CA LEU A 35 23.38 -4.30 -2.12
C LEU A 35 22.37 -4.22 -3.26
N ALA A 36 22.35 -5.23 -4.13
CA ALA A 36 21.30 -5.38 -5.14
C ALA A 36 20.26 -6.42 -4.72
N MET A 37 18.99 -6.05 -4.81
CA MET A 37 17.88 -7.02 -4.77
C MET A 37 17.57 -7.43 -6.21
N THR A 38 17.52 -8.74 -6.47
CA THR A 38 17.33 -9.32 -7.80
C THR A 38 16.17 -10.29 -7.77
N GLU A 39 14.98 -9.79 -7.42
CA GLU A 39 13.80 -10.66 -7.31
C GLU A 39 13.52 -11.36 -8.65
N THR A 40 13.04 -12.60 -8.59
CA THR A 40 12.76 -13.39 -9.80
C THR A 40 11.60 -12.79 -10.58
N ASN A 41 11.85 -12.40 -11.83
CA ASN A 41 10.89 -11.83 -12.77
C ASN A 41 10.04 -10.73 -12.12
N GLY A 42 10.69 -9.78 -11.43
CA GLY A 42 10.01 -8.61 -10.88
C GLY A 42 10.87 -7.67 -10.05
N LEU A 43 10.24 -6.58 -9.63
CA LEU A 43 10.69 -5.54 -8.71
C LEU A 43 9.66 -5.33 -7.58
N TYR A 44 8.95 -6.39 -7.19
CA TYR A 44 7.75 -6.35 -6.33
C TYR A 44 7.90 -5.56 -5.02
N GLY A 45 9.08 -5.55 -4.40
CA GLY A 45 9.34 -4.88 -3.11
C GLY A 45 10.31 -3.71 -3.18
N PHE A 46 10.61 -3.18 -4.36
CA PHE A 46 11.76 -2.30 -4.55
C PHE A 46 11.67 -0.99 -3.75
N ILE A 47 10.49 -0.38 -3.64
CA ILE A 47 10.29 0.86 -2.87
C ILE A 47 10.52 0.60 -1.38
N HIS A 48 9.97 -0.51 -0.86
CA HIS A 48 10.20 -0.94 0.52
C HIS A 48 11.68 -1.23 0.80
N PHE A 49 12.40 -1.81 -0.16
CA PHE A 49 13.85 -2.05 -0.05
C PHE A 49 14.63 -0.73 0.06
N ILE A 50 14.33 0.26 -0.76
CA ILE A 50 15.01 1.57 -0.73
C ILE A 50 14.79 2.27 0.62
N GLN A 51 13.56 2.26 1.12
CA GLN A 51 13.22 2.86 2.41
C GLN A 51 13.98 2.18 3.54
N ALA A 52 13.96 0.84 3.59
CA ALA A 52 14.69 0.09 4.59
C ALA A 52 16.20 0.32 4.47
N ALA A 53 16.77 0.34 3.25
CA ALA A 53 18.20 0.50 3.04
C ALA A 53 18.73 1.84 3.57
N ARG A 54 17.92 2.92 3.48
CA ARG A 54 18.25 4.23 4.07
C ARG A 54 18.42 4.15 5.59
N ASP A 55 17.57 3.39 6.28
CA ASP A 55 17.64 3.23 7.74
C ASP A 55 18.93 2.51 8.19
N PHE A 56 19.48 1.64 7.34
CA PHE A 56 20.74 0.91 7.59
C PHE A 56 21.98 1.55 6.96
N GLY A 57 21.83 2.68 6.23
CA GLY A 57 22.95 3.36 5.57
C GLY A 57 23.58 2.56 4.41
N ILE A 58 22.84 1.64 3.80
CA ILE A 58 23.28 0.83 2.66
C ILE A 58 22.78 1.43 1.36
N GLN A 59 23.62 1.46 0.33
CA GLN A 59 23.28 1.95 -1.00
C GLN A 59 22.48 0.88 -1.78
N PRO A 60 21.18 1.09 -2.07
CA PRO A 60 20.34 0.08 -2.70
C PRO A 60 20.46 0.13 -4.23
N ILE A 61 20.59 -1.03 -4.87
CA ILE A 61 20.68 -1.18 -6.32
C ILE A 61 19.41 -1.88 -6.83
N ALA A 62 18.79 -1.32 -7.88
CA ALA A 62 17.71 -1.98 -8.62
C ALA A 62 18.29 -3.11 -9.48
N GLY A 63 17.87 -4.34 -9.21
CA GLY A 63 18.17 -5.47 -10.05
C GLY A 63 16.98 -6.42 -10.19
N THR A 64 17.11 -7.39 -11.08
CA THR A 64 16.14 -8.48 -11.21
C THR A 64 16.82 -9.72 -11.78
N ASN A 65 16.35 -10.89 -11.37
CA ASN A 65 16.71 -12.14 -12.02
C ASN A 65 15.63 -12.47 -13.05
N ILE A 66 15.96 -12.32 -14.34
CA ILE A 66 15.08 -12.71 -15.43
C ILE A 66 15.31 -14.18 -15.75
N ILE A 67 14.29 -14.99 -15.49
CA ILE A 67 14.23 -16.40 -15.85
C ILE A 67 13.27 -16.56 -17.02
N THR A 68 13.83 -16.96 -18.16
CA THR A 68 13.12 -17.37 -19.38
C THR A 68 13.18 -18.90 -19.54
N PRO A 69 12.43 -19.51 -20.47
CA PRO A 69 12.53 -20.95 -20.71
C PRO A 69 13.93 -21.45 -21.12
N ASP A 70 14.76 -20.57 -21.69
CA ASP A 70 16.08 -20.90 -22.24
C ASP A 70 17.27 -20.52 -21.33
N CYS A 71 17.11 -19.58 -20.39
CA CYS A 71 18.17 -19.19 -19.46
C CYS A 71 17.70 -18.37 -18.25
N ASP A 72 18.64 -18.11 -17.34
CA ASP A 72 18.53 -17.18 -16.22
C ASP A 72 19.64 -16.12 -16.38
N VAL A 73 19.27 -14.84 -16.28
CA VAL A 73 20.21 -13.70 -16.30
C VAL A 73 19.88 -12.68 -15.22
N ILE A 74 20.91 -12.06 -14.66
CA ILE A 74 20.77 -10.95 -13.72
C ILE A 74 20.90 -9.63 -14.47
N LEU A 75 19.96 -8.72 -14.22
CA LEU A 75 20.02 -7.33 -14.65
C LEU A 75 20.26 -6.40 -13.47
N LEU A 76 21.10 -5.39 -13.67
CA LEU A 76 21.33 -4.30 -12.72
C LEU A 76 21.19 -2.95 -13.44
N ALA A 77 20.53 -1.99 -12.80
CA ALA A 77 20.40 -0.64 -13.32
C ALA A 77 21.69 0.17 -13.08
N GLU A 78 22.44 0.44 -14.14
CA GLU A 78 23.57 1.36 -14.08
C GLU A 78 23.08 2.80 -13.84
N ASN A 79 21.96 3.17 -14.46
CA ASN A 79 21.42 4.53 -14.42
C ASN A 79 19.88 4.53 -14.54
N GLN A 80 19.27 5.72 -14.60
CA GLN A 80 17.82 5.86 -14.70
C GLN A 80 17.25 5.19 -15.96
N THR A 81 17.92 5.32 -17.11
CA THR A 81 17.50 4.65 -18.36
C THR A 81 17.55 3.13 -18.21
N GLY A 82 18.56 2.60 -17.50
CA GLY A 82 18.64 1.20 -17.13
C GLY A 82 17.43 0.73 -16.32
N TYR A 83 17.04 1.48 -15.29
CA TYR A 83 15.85 1.16 -14.49
C TYR A 83 14.56 1.13 -15.33
N GLU A 84 14.35 2.14 -16.18
CA GLU A 84 13.19 2.19 -17.06
C GLU A 84 13.17 1.00 -18.03
N ASN A 85 14.35 0.61 -18.54
CA ASN A 85 14.49 -0.57 -19.39
C ASN A 85 14.21 -1.87 -18.61
N ILE A 86 14.66 -2.03 -17.37
CA ILE A 86 14.28 -3.17 -16.51
C ILE A 86 12.76 -3.26 -16.40
N CYS A 87 12.07 -2.13 -16.15
CA CYS A 87 10.61 -2.12 -16.01
C CYS A 87 9.89 -2.57 -17.29
N ARG A 88 10.35 -2.11 -18.45
CA ARG A 88 9.82 -2.55 -19.76
C ARG A 88 10.09 -4.02 -20.04
N LEU A 89 11.31 -4.48 -19.80
CA LEU A 89 11.70 -5.88 -20.02
C LEU A 89 10.91 -6.84 -19.13
N LEU A 90 10.74 -6.51 -17.85
CA LEU A 90 9.90 -7.28 -16.94
C LEU A 90 8.45 -7.33 -17.41
N SER A 91 7.91 -6.20 -17.87
CA SER A 91 6.56 -6.16 -18.45
C SER A 91 6.43 -7.07 -19.68
N MET A 92 7.46 -7.13 -20.55
CA MET A 92 7.49 -8.04 -21.69
C MET A 92 7.53 -9.52 -21.26
N VAL A 93 8.29 -9.85 -20.22
CA VAL A 93 8.33 -11.21 -19.65
C VAL A 93 6.96 -11.61 -19.08
N HIS A 94 6.23 -10.67 -18.47
CA HIS A 94 4.88 -10.93 -17.98
C HIS A 94 3.85 -11.09 -19.10
N ASP A 95 3.96 -10.30 -20.18
CA ASP A 95 3.09 -10.40 -21.35
C ASP A 95 3.30 -11.72 -22.11
N GLU A 96 4.55 -12.13 -22.26
CA GLU A 96 4.93 -13.35 -22.98
C GLU A 96 5.83 -14.24 -22.11
N PRO A 97 5.28 -15.10 -21.23
CA PRO A 97 6.06 -15.95 -20.32
C PRO A 97 6.99 -16.96 -21.01
N LYS A 98 6.86 -17.12 -22.33
CA LYS A 98 7.70 -17.99 -23.17
C LYS A 98 8.75 -17.23 -23.98
N ILE A 99 8.86 -15.90 -23.78
CA ILE A 99 9.85 -15.08 -24.46
C ILE A 99 11.24 -15.61 -24.17
N ILE A 100 12.07 -15.64 -25.20
CA ILE A 100 13.48 -16.06 -25.10
C ILE A 100 14.38 -14.84 -24.97
N ILE A 101 15.56 -15.04 -24.40
CA ILE A 101 16.44 -13.94 -24.02
C ILE A 101 16.90 -13.07 -25.21
N ARG A 102 17.11 -13.71 -26.37
CA ARG A 102 17.52 -13.04 -27.61
C ARG A 102 16.45 -12.07 -28.11
N THR A 103 15.17 -12.41 -27.96
CA THR A 103 14.05 -11.55 -28.37
C THR A 103 13.85 -10.43 -27.35
N LEU A 104 14.00 -10.74 -26.07
CA LEU A 104 13.79 -9.81 -24.97
C LEU A 104 14.67 -8.55 -25.10
N PHE A 105 15.96 -8.70 -25.41
CA PHE A 105 16.89 -7.56 -25.51
C PHE A 105 16.96 -6.87 -26.88
N GLN A 106 15.99 -7.09 -27.78
CA GLN A 106 16.03 -6.42 -29.09
C GLN A 106 15.85 -4.90 -28.99
N THR A 107 15.04 -4.42 -28.04
CA THR A 107 14.60 -3.01 -27.97
C THR A 107 15.14 -2.24 -26.77
N HIS A 108 15.39 -2.88 -25.62
CA HIS A 108 15.75 -2.20 -24.37
C HIS A 108 17.07 -2.74 -23.81
N ARG A 109 18.17 -2.00 -24.01
CA ARG A 109 19.55 -2.46 -23.70
C ARG A 109 20.36 -1.45 -22.89
N ASP A 110 20.11 -0.17 -23.10
CA ASP A 110 20.96 0.90 -22.57
C ASP A 110 20.86 1.02 -21.04
N GLY A 111 21.99 1.32 -20.40
CA GLY A 111 22.08 1.51 -18.95
C GLY A 111 21.93 0.24 -18.11
N LEU A 112 22.10 -0.94 -18.71
CA LEU A 112 21.99 -2.23 -18.04
C LEU A 112 23.36 -2.90 -17.89
N PHE A 113 23.66 -3.42 -16.70
CA PHE A 113 24.64 -4.50 -16.56
C PHE A 113 23.93 -5.85 -16.59
N VAL A 114 24.49 -6.80 -17.34
CA VAL A 114 23.94 -8.14 -17.53
C VAL A 114 24.95 -9.17 -17.03
N LEU A 115 24.54 -10.02 -16.09
CA LEU A 115 25.31 -11.17 -15.63
C LEU A 115 24.63 -12.45 -16.09
N ALA A 116 25.39 -13.34 -16.74
CA ALA A 116 24.88 -14.64 -17.16
C ALA A 116 25.92 -15.73 -16.92
N HIS A 117 25.49 -16.92 -16.54
CA HIS A 117 26.40 -18.06 -16.32
C HIS A 117 26.30 -19.13 -17.42
N SER A 118 25.21 -19.14 -18.19
CA SER A 118 24.98 -20.13 -19.24
C SER A 118 25.76 -19.77 -20.51
N GLN A 119 26.52 -20.72 -21.05
CA GLN A 119 27.24 -20.56 -22.31
C GLN A 119 26.29 -20.26 -23.48
N SER A 120 25.09 -20.84 -23.51
CA SER A 120 24.09 -20.60 -24.57
C SER A 120 23.52 -19.19 -24.51
N ALA A 121 23.29 -18.65 -23.30
CA ALA A 121 22.83 -17.29 -23.12
C ALA A 121 23.92 -16.30 -23.54
N LEU A 122 25.15 -16.51 -23.05
CA LEU A 122 26.30 -15.66 -23.35
C LEU A 122 26.60 -15.61 -24.85
N SER A 123 26.49 -16.72 -25.58
CA SER A 123 26.75 -16.72 -27.03
C SER A 123 25.78 -15.82 -27.81
N GLU A 124 24.56 -15.63 -27.32
CA GLU A 124 23.60 -14.67 -27.91
C GLU A 124 23.80 -13.26 -27.37
N LEU A 125 24.03 -13.09 -26.07
CA LEU A 125 24.14 -11.78 -25.43
C LEU A 125 25.40 -11.01 -25.86
N VAL A 126 26.52 -11.67 -26.16
CA VAL A 126 27.75 -11.03 -26.65
C VAL A 126 27.53 -10.33 -28.01
N LYS A 127 26.52 -10.77 -28.78
CA LYS A 127 26.13 -10.11 -30.04
C LYS A 127 25.31 -8.83 -29.81
N ILE A 128 24.77 -8.66 -28.61
CA ILE A 128 23.78 -7.63 -28.25
C ILE A 128 24.42 -6.55 -27.36
N PHE A 129 25.20 -6.97 -26.37
CA PHE A 129 25.82 -6.12 -25.37
C PHE A 129 27.32 -5.97 -25.58
N PRO A 130 27.89 -4.78 -25.32
CA PRO A 130 29.32 -4.60 -25.30
C PRO A 130 29.95 -5.37 -24.12
N SER A 131 31.21 -5.77 -24.26
CA SER A 131 31.95 -6.48 -23.21
C SER A 131 32.07 -5.71 -21.89
N SER A 132 31.87 -4.38 -21.91
CA SER A 132 31.84 -3.53 -20.72
C SER A 132 30.55 -3.62 -19.91
N HIS A 133 29.50 -4.28 -20.43
CA HIS A 133 28.18 -4.38 -19.80
C HIS A 133 27.65 -5.81 -19.69
N LEU A 134 28.38 -6.78 -20.22
CA LEU A 134 28.05 -8.20 -20.14
C LEU A 134 29.18 -8.94 -19.43
N PHE A 135 28.82 -9.71 -18.40
CA PHE A 135 29.79 -10.41 -17.56
C PHE A 135 29.38 -11.88 -17.35
N VAL A 136 30.38 -12.73 -17.17
CA VAL A 136 30.15 -14.11 -16.71
C VAL A 136 29.85 -14.09 -15.22
N GLU A 137 28.71 -14.62 -14.81
CA GLU A 137 28.36 -14.78 -13.39
C GLU A 137 29.08 -16.01 -12.80
N LEU A 138 29.98 -15.77 -11.85
CA LEU A 138 30.59 -16.81 -11.02
C LEU A 138 29.81 -16.95 -9.70
N ARG A 139 28.99 -17.99 -9.61
CA ARG A 139 28.08 -18.26 -8.49
C ARG A 139 28.35 -19.64 -7.86
N PRO A 140 27.74 -19.98 -6.71
CA PRO A 140 28.15 -21.15 -5.90
C PRO A 140 28.12 -22.51 -6.62
N THR A 141 27.29 -22.65 -7.63
CA THR A 141 27.12 -23.88 -8.43
C THR A 141 28.03 -23.94 -9.67
N ILE A 142 28.84 -22.91 -9.91
CA ILE A 142 29.72 -22.77 -11.07
C ILE A 142 31.17 -22.80 -10.63
N THR A 143 31.99 -23.61 -11.31
CA THR A 143 33.43 -23.72 -10.99
C THR A 143 34.20 -22.54 -11.56
N GLU A 144 35.26 -22.12 -10.85
CA GLU A 144 36.14 -21.03 -11.32
C GLU A 144 36.75 -21.33 -12.70
N GLN A 145 37.10 -22.60 -12.95
CA GLN A 145 37.66 -23.03 -14.22
C GLN A 145 36.65 -22.82 -15.35
N HIS A 146 35.40 -23.27 -15.18
CA HIS A 146 34.37 -23.14 -16.20
C HIS A 146 34.07 -21.68 -16.52
N ALA A 147 33.94 -20.83 -15.49
CA ALA A 147 33.73 -19.40 -15.69
C ALA A 147 34.88 -18.74 -16.47
N LYS A 148 36.14 -19.11 -16.17
CA LYS A 148 37.33 -18.61 -16.89
C LYS A 148 37.41 -19.07 -18.34
N GLU A 149 37.03 -20.31 -18.62
CA GLU A 149 36.97 -20.85 -19.98
C GLU A 149 35.96 -20.06 -20.83
N ILE A 150 34.76 -19.84 -20.30
CA ILE A 150 33.70 -19.07 -20.95
C ILE A 150 34.13 -17.60 -21.13
N ALA A 151 34.65 -16.96 -20.08
CA ALA A 151 35.11 -15.57 -20.12
C ALA A 151 36.18 -15.35 -21.20
N LYS A 152 37.16 -16.26 -21.28
CA LYS A 152 38.20 -16.23 -22.30
C LYS A 152 37.65 -16.48 -23.71
N GLN A 153 36.69 -17.39 -23.85
CA GLN A 153 36.07 -17.70 -25.14
C GLN A 153 35.35 -16.48 -25.73
N PHE A 154 34.64 -15.72 -24.89
CA PHE A 154 33.82 -14.59 -25.34
C PHE A 154 34.48 -13.21 -25.18
N GLY A 155 35.64 -13.13 -24.50
CA GLY A 155 36.36 -11.88 -24.28
C GLY A 155 35.62 -10.91 -23.34
N ILE A 156 35.00 -11.44 -22.29
CA ILE A 156 34.24 -10.69 -21.29
C ILE A 156 34.73 -11.02 -19.88
N ASP A 157 34.53 -10.10 -18.94
CA ASP A 157 35.01 -10.26 -17.56
C ASP A 157 34.06 -11.12 -16.71
N ILE A 158 34.57 -11.57 -15.56
CA ILE A 158 33.84 -12.39 -14.59
C ILE A 158 33.41 -11.52 -13.41
N VAL A 159 32.21 -11.73 -12.89
CA VAL A 159 31.70 -11.11 -11.66
C VAL A 159 31.24 -12.21 -10.71
N ALA A 160 31.74 -12.18 -9.47
CA ALA A 160 31.34 -13.15 -8.45
C ALA A 160 30.04 -12.70 -7.75
N THR A 161 29.10 -13.62 -7.55
CA THR A 161 27.82 -13.37 -6.86
C THR A 161 27.51 -14.45 -5.83
N GLY A 162 26.65 -14.14 -4.87
CA GLY A 162 26.20 -15.08 -3.85
C GLY A 162 25.05 -16.00 -4.30
N ASP A 163 24.26 -15.59 -5.29
CA ASP A 163 22.99 -16.22 -5.70
C ASP A 163 22.13 -16.56 -4.46
N VAL A 164 21.87 -15.54 -3.64
CA VAL A 164 21.39 -15.69 -2.26
C VAL A 164 19.87 -15.83 -2.19
N TYR A 165 19.35 -16.81 -1.46
CA TYR A 165 17.90 -17.01 -1.22
C TYR A 165 17.51 -17.04 0.26
N PHE A 166 18.50 -17.12 1.15
CA PHE A 166 18.28 -17.22 2.59
C PHE A 166 19.43 -16.61 3.39
N LEU A 167 19.20 -16.26 4.66
CA LEU A 167 20.24 -15.70 5.51
C LEU A 167 21.23 -16.77 5.99
N GLU A 168 20.73 -17.91 6.44
CA GLU A 168 21.55 -18.95 7.05
C GLU A 168 21.39 -20.30 6.35
N LYS A 169 22.40 -21.15 6.46
CA LYS A 169 22.40 -22.51 5.89
C LYS A 169 21.24 -23.37 6.38
N SER A 170 20.73 -23.10 7.59
CA SER A 170 19.59 -23.80 8.20
C SER A 170 18.25 -23.49 7.53
N ASP A 171 18.14 -22.36 6.84
CA ASP A 171 16.89 -21.93 6.21
C ASP A 171 16.66 -22.54 4.83
N GLN A 172 17.60 -23.37 4.35
CA GLN A 172 17.45 -24.16 3.14
C GLN A 172 16.15 -25.01 3.16
N LYS A 173 15.78 -25.55 4.32
CA LYS A 173 14.53 -26.33 4.46
C LYS A 173 13.30 -25.47 4.20
N SER A 174 13.28 -24.24 4.70
CA SER A 174 12.19 -23.29 4.46
C SER A 174 12.13 -22.88 2.98
N HIS A 175 13.28 -22.69 2.33
CA HIS A 175 13.34 -22.53 0.86
C HIS A 175 12.72 -23.73 0.13
N GLN A 176 13.11 -24.97 0.46
CA GLN A 176 12.54 -26.18 -0.15
C GLN A 176 11.01 -26.25 0.00
N ILE A 177 10.49 -25.90 1.19
CA ILE A 177 9.05 -25.83 1.44
C ILE A 177 8.38 -24.80 0.54
N LEU A 178 8.95 -23.59 0.40
CA LEU A 178 8.42 -22.59 -0.52
C LEU A 178 8.41 -23.08 -1.97
N ARG A 179 9.48 -23.76 -2.43
CA ARG A 179 9.53 -24.36 -3.77
C ARG A 179 8.48 -25.46 -3.96
N ALA A 180 8.25 -26.29 -2.95
CA ALA A 180 7.18 -27.29 -2.95
C ALA A 180 5.79 -26.66 -3.06
N ILE A 181 5.54 -25.55 -2.35
CA ILE A 181 4.29 -24.79 -2.46
C ILE A 181 4.11 -24.22 -3.87
N ASP A 182 5.15 -23.60 -4.44
CA ASP A 182 5.12 -23.02 -5.80
C ASP A 182 4.81 -24.06 -6.88
N LYS A 183 5.44 -25.24 -6.77
CA LYS A 183 5.29 -26.36 -7.70
C LYS A 183 4.04 -27.21 -7.43
N ASN A 184 3.28 -26.89 -6.36
CA ASN A 184 2.15 -27.69 -5.89
C ASN A 184 2.51 -29.18 -5.72
N ALA A 185 3.61 -29.44 -5.02
CA ALA A 185 4.24 -30.74 -4.85
C ALA A 185 4.60 -31.01 -3.38
N THR A 186 4.93 -32.27 -3.04
CA THR A 186 5.52 -32.63 -1.74
C THR A 186 7.04 -32.45 -1.75
N LEU A 187 7.68 -32.44 -0.57
CA LEU A 187 9.15 -32.35 -0.48
C LEU A 187 9.87 -33.47 -1.25
N SER A 188 9.30 -34.68 -1.27
CA SER A 188 9.86 -35.84 -1.96
C SER A 188 9.75 -35.77 -3.48
N GLN A 189 8.89 -34.90 -4.03
CA GLN A 189 8.68 -34.72 -5.46
C GLN A 189 9.60 -33.64 -6.07
N LEU A 190 10.30 -32.86 -5.24
CA LEU A 190 11.22 -31.83 -5.72
C LEU A 190 12.50 -32.44 -6.31
N THR A 191 12.95 -31.87 -7.42
CA THR A 191 14.23 -32.20 -8.03
C THR A 191 15.33 -31.24 -7.58
N LYS A 192 16.59 -31.54 -7.92
CA LYS A 192 17.72 -30.65 -7.61
C LYS A 192 17.62 -29.30 -8.32
N ASP A 193 17.01 -29.25 -9.50
CA ASP A 193 16.85 -28.02 -10.27
C ASP A 193 15.73 -27.13 -9.71
N ASP A 194 14.83 -27.69 -8.90
CA ASP A 194 13.76 -26.93 -8.25
C ASP A 194 14.25 -26.15 -7.02
N ILE A 195 15.42 -26.51 -6.46
CA ILE A 195 15.90 -26.03 -5.16
C ILE A 195 17.33 -25.50 -5.22
N LYS A 196 17.63 -24.56 -4.32
CA LYS A 196 18.98 -24.08 -4.07
C LYS A 196 19.60 -24.86 -2.92
N ASP A 197 20.88 -25.20 -3.05
CA ASP A 197 21.62 -25.93 -2.01
C ASP A 197 22.06 -25.01 -0.86
N LYS A 198 22.70 -25.55 0.18
CA LYS A 198 23.10 -24.78 1.39
C LYS A 198 24.14 -23.68 1.13
N HIS A 199 24.69 -23.55 -0.07
CA HIS A 199 25.68 -22.53 -0.39
C HIS A 199 25.06 -21.17 -0.73
N HIS A 200 23.75 -21.12 -0.99
CA HIS A 200 22.97 -19.94 -1.38
C HIS A 200 22.51 -19.06 -0.19
N TYR A 201 23.34 -18.98 0.85
CA TYR A 201 23.09 -18.16 2.03
C TYR A 201 23.82 -16.82 1.97
N PHE A 202 23.29 -15.81 2.66
CA PHE A 202 23.90 -14.48 2.73
C PHE A 202 25.21 -14.52 3.51
N CYS A 203 26.35 -14.46 2.82
CA CYS A 203 27.66 -14.68 3.40
C CYS A 203 28.57 -13.43 3.35
N PRO A 204 29.57 -13.33 4.25
CA PRO A 204 30.52 -12.22 4.26
C PRO A 204 31.61 -12.38 3.18
N GLU A 205 32.31 -11.29 2.85
CA GLU A 205 33.41 -11.26 1.87
C GLU A 205 34.45 -12.38 2.10
N LYS A 206 34.81 -12.66 3.35
CA LYS A 206 35.78 -13.72 3.69
C LYS A 206 35.34 -15.11 3.23
N GLU A 207 34.05 -15.39 3.25
CA GLU A 207 33.51 -16.66 2.75
C GLU A 207 33.54 -16.70 1.21
N MET A 208 33.23 -15.58 0.55
CA MET A 208 33.34 -15.47 -0.91
C MET A 208 34.77 -15.71 -1.40
N ILE A 209 35.77 -15.15 -0.70
CA ILE A 209 37.19 -15.40 -0.99
C ILE A 209 37.55 -16.88 -0.80
N ARG A 210 37.03 -17.53 0.25
CA ARG A 210 37.25 -18.96 0.47
C ARG A 210 36.60 -19.83 -0.61
N ARG A 211 35.46 -19.40 -1.14
CA ARG A 211 34.72 -20.10 -2.18
C ARG A 211 35.37 -19.97 -3.56
N PHE A 212 35.91 -18.78 -3.87
CA PHE A 212 36.53 -18.46 -5.15
C PHE A 212 37.96 -17.93 -4.98
N PRO A 213 38.89 -18.74 -4.44
CA PRO A 213 40.23 -18.27 -4.07
C PRO A 213 41.09 -17.88 -5.27
N ASN A 214 40.78 -18.38 -6.47
CA ASN A 214 41.55 -18.10 -7.68
C ASN A 214 40.91 -16.99 -8.54
N SER A 215 39.85 -16.33 -8.07
CA SER A 215 39.06 -15.35 -8.83
C SER A 215 38.80 -14.09 -8.02
N LEU A 216 39.82 -13.59 -7.31
CA LEU A 216 39.74 -12.35 -6.53
C LEU A 216 39.34 -11.13 -7.37
N GLU A 217 39.73 -11.11 -8.65
CA GLU A 217 39.29 -10.09 -9.59
C GLU A 217 37.77 -10.11 -9.79
N ALA A 218 37.16 -11.29 -9.92
CA ALA A 218 35.70 -11.41 -10.03
C ALA A 218 34.97 -10.90 -8.78
N ILE A 219 35.57 -11.10 -7.60
CA ILE A 219 35.06 -10.56 -6.34
C ILE A 219 35.15 -9.02 -6.35
N ASN A 220 36.30 -8.46 -6.74
CA ASN A 220 36.45 -7.00 -6.84
C ASN A 220 35.55 -6.38 -7.92
N ASN A 221 35.31 -7.09 -9.02
CA ASN A 221 34.40 -6.64 -10.07
C ASN A 221 32.96 -6.48 -9.56
N SER A 222 32.52 -7.28 -8.58
CA SER A 222 31.21 -7.09 -7.94
C SER A 222 31.10 -5.71 -7.26
N GLN A 223 32.15 -5.29 -6.55
CA GLN A 223 32.19 -3.97 -5.91
C GLN A 223 32.27 -2.86 -6.97
N TYR A 224 33.09 -3.04 -8.01
CA TYR A 224 33.24 -2.09 -9.10
C TYR A 224 31.92 -1.83 -9.84
N LEU A 225 31.14 -2.89 -10.13
CA LEU A 225 29.80 -2.75 -10.72
C LEU A 225 28.84 -2.06 -9.76
N ALA A 226 28.88 -2.42 -8.47
CA ALA A 226 28.00 -1.83 -7.46
C ALA A 226 28.17 -0.31 -7.36
N GLU A 227 29.40 0.19 -7.40
CA GLU A 227 29.73 1.62 -7.36
C GLU A 227 29.29 2.40 -8.60
N ARG A 228 29.13 1.71 -9.74
CA ARG A 228 28.63 2.29 -10.99
C ARG A 228 27.10 2.24 -11.10
N CYS A 229 26.44 1.41 -10.30
CA CYS A 229 24.99 1.30 -10.32
C CYS A 229 24.32 2.54 -9.73
N LYS A 230 23.09 2.79 -10.17
CA LYS A 230 22.26 3.85 -9.58
C LYS A 230 21.87 3.48 -8.16
N THR A 231 22.12 4.39 -7.23
CA THR A 231 21.81 4.23 -5.79
C THR A 231 21.06 5.43 -5.20
N ASP A 232 21.09 6.58 -5.88
CA ASP A 232 20.44 7.83 -5.49
C ASP A 232 18.96 7.87 -5.92
N TRP A 233 18.15 7.00 -5.32
CA TRP A 233 16.73 6.92 -5.62
C TRP A 233 15.96 8.07 -4.96
N ARG A 234 15.33 8.91 -5.79
CA ARG A 234 14.50 10.04 -5.37
C ARG A 234 13.13 9.97 -6.05
N PHE A 235 12.14 9.48 -5.32
CA PHE A 235 10.74 9.42 -5.75
C PHE A 235 9.92 10.61 -5.23
N LEU A 236 10.52 11.81 -5.23
CA LEU A 236 9.93 12.99 -4.60
C LEU A 236 8.93 13.71 -5.50
N ASN A 237 9.02 13.51 -6.82
CA ASN A 237 8.21 14.22 -7.78
C ASN A 237 6.98 13.41 -8.13
N THR A 238 5.81 14.03 -7.99
CA THR A 238 4.56 13.46 -8.44
C THR A 238 4.55 13.23 -9.95
N ILE A 239 4.04 12.09 -10.37
CA ILE A 239 3.76 11.76 -11.76
C ILE A 239 2.26 11.97 -12.02
N PHE A 240 1.92 13.01 -12.78
CA PHE A 240 0.53 13.40 -13.03
C PHE A 240 -0.06 12.76 -14.30
N PRO A 241 -1.35 12.38 -14.28
CA PRO A 241 -2.12 12.18 -15.50
C PRO A 241 -2.06 13.46 -16.34
N GLU A 242 -1.64 13.36 -17.60
CA GLU A 242 -1.47 14.42 -18.59
C GLU A 242 -1.86 15.86 -18.19
N ILE A 243 -0.87 16.73 -18.24
CA ILE A 243 -0.89 17.96 -19.04
C ILE A 243 0.58 18.38 -19.16
N SER A 244 1.05 18.70 -20.37
CA SER A 244 2.38 19.30 -20.51
C SER A 244 2.45 20.53 -19.62
N LEU A 245 3.58 20.86 -19.00
CA LEU A 245 3.71 22.09 -18.19
C LEU A 245 3.25 23.36 -18.95
N LYS A 246 3.18 23.32 -20.28
CA LYS A 246 2.66 24.41 -21.14
C LYS A 246 1.13 24.54 -21.13
N ASP A 247 0.38 23.49 -20.76
CA ASP A 247 -1.09 23.51 -20.71
C ASP A 247 -1.64 23.60 -19.27
N THR A 248 -0.79 23.64 -18.24
CA THR A 248 -1.21 23.79 -16.83
C THR A 248 -2.06 25.04 -16.63
N HIS A 249 -1.73 26.15 -17.31
CA HIS A 249 -2.53 27.36 -17.28
C HIS A 249 -3.96 27.14 -17.79
N LYS A 250 -4.14 26.35 -18.85
CA LYS A 250 -5.47 26.03 -19.39
C LYS A 250 -6.26 25.14 -18.42
N ALA A 251 -5.60 24.16 -17.80
CA ALA A 251 -6.23 23.34 -16.77
C ALA A 251 -6.68 24.18 -15.57
N ASN A 252 -5.85 25.11 -15.11
CA ASN A 252 -6.20 26.01 -14.00
C ASN A 252 -7.44 26.85 -14.33
N GLN A 253 -7.48 27.43 -15.54
CA GLN A 253 -8.63 28.21 -16.00
C GLN A 253 -9.90 27.37 -16.13
N LEU A 254 -9.80 26.19 -16.74
CA LEU A 254 -10.93 25.28 -16.90
C LEU A 254 -11.47 24.81 -15.54
N LEU A 255 -10.58 24.43 -14.62
CA LEU A 255 -10.96 24.03 -13.27
C LEU A 255 -11.67 25.17 -12.54
N HIS A 256 -11.13 26.39 -12.59
CA HIS A 256 -11.74 27.57 -11.97
C HIS A 256 -13.15 27.79 -12.49
N GLN A 257 -13.34 27.76 -13.81
CA GLN A 257 -14.65 27.90 -14.44
C GLN A 257 -15.63 26.81 -13.98
N LEU A 258 -15.24 25.53 -14.06
CA LEU A 258 -16.11 24.41 -13.68
C LEU A 258 -16.52 24.46 -12.20
N VAL A 259 -15.63 24.91 -11.33
CA VAL A 259 -15.93 25.06 -9.90
C VAL A 259 -16.97 26.15 -9.67
N TYR A 260 -16.87 27.29 -10.33
CA TYR A 260 -17.88 28.35 -10.20
C TYR A 260 -19.21 27.97 -10.84
N ASP A 261 -19.19 27.29 -11.98
CA ASP A 261 -20.40 26.74 -12.61
C ASP A 261 -21.10 25.76 -11.66
N GLY A 262 -20.34 24.87 -11.02
CA GLY A 262 -20.85 23.96 -10.00
C GLY A 262 -21.35 24.66 -8.73
N ALA A 263 -20.65 25.69 -8.26
CA ALA A 263 -21.04 26.49 -7.09
C ALA A 263 -22.39 27.19 -7.31
N ASN A 264 -22.64 27.72 -8.52
CA ASN A 264 -23.92 28.32 -8.90
C ASN A 264 -25.09 27.33 -8.91
N VAL A 265 -24.82 26.02 -9.04
CA VAL A 265 -25.83 24.96 -8.97
C VAL A 265 -26.01 24.45 -7.54
N ARG A 266 -24.93 24.35 -6.76
CA ARG A 266 -24.95 23.81 -5.39
C ARG A 266 -25.49 24.80 -4.36
N PHE A 267 -25.26 26.10 -4.56
CA PHE A 267 -25.62 27.13 -3.61
C PHE A 267 -26.64 28.09 -4.23
N ASP A 268 -27.74 28.35 -3.51
CA ASP A 268 -28.73 29.36 -3.91
C ASP A 268 -28.11 30.76 -3.98
N THR A 269 -27.13 31.05 -3.11
CA THR A 269 -26.38 32.31 -3.09
C THR A 269 -24.95 32.05 -2.65
N ILE A 270 -23.98 32.46 -3.47
CA ILE A 270 -22.56 32.40 -3.14
C ILE A 270 -22.24 33.55 -2.18
N THR A 271 -22.11 33.22 -0.89
CA THR A 271 -21.69 34.17 0.15
C THR A 271 -20.20 34.50 0.05
N ASN A 272 -19.76 35.55 0.75
CA ASN A 272 -18.33 35.89 0.82
C ASN A 272 -17.48 34.76 1.44
N GLU A 273 -18.03 34.01 2.41
CA GLU A 273 -17.36 32.87 3.04
C GLU A 273 -17.13 31.74 2.04
N ILE A 274 -18.17 31.37 1.27
CA ILE A 274 -18.09 30.35 0.21
C ILE A 274 -17.04 30.76 -0.83
N LYS A 275 -17.10 32.02 -1.29
CA LYS A 275 -16.15 32.55 -2.27
C LYS A 275 -14.71 32.50 -1.76
N GLN A 276 -14.47 32.93 -0.53
CA GLN A 276 -13.15 32.91 0.09
C GLN A 276 -12.60 31.48 0.21
N ARG A 277 -13.44 30.52 0.60
CA ARG A 277 -13.05 29.11 0.70
C ARG A 277 -12.73 28.51 -0.67
N ILE A 278 -13.54 28.80 -1.71
CA ILE A 278 -13.28 28.34 -3.08
C ILE A 278 -11.93 28.86 -3.58
N GLU A 279 -11.67 30.17 -3.44
CA GLU A 279 -10.42 30.77 -3.93
C GLU A 279 -9.19 30.25 -3.16
N TYR A 280 -9.30 30.08 -1.84
CA TYR A 280 -8.24 29.49 -1.03
C TYR A 280 -7.88 28.06 -1.47
N GLU A 281 -8.88 27.20 -1.67
CA GLU A 281 -8.63 25.83 -2.12
C GLU A 281 -8.07 25.80 -3.54
N LEU A 282 -8.63 26.59 -4.46
CA LEU A 282 -8.15 26.69 -5.84
C LEU A 282 -6.70 27.18 -5.90
N GLU A 283 -6.32 28.17 -5.09
CA GLU A 283 -4.95 28.67 -5.01
C GLU A 283 -3.98 27.55 -4.63
N ILE A 284 -4.28 26.78 -3.57
CA ILE A 284 -3.41 25.68 -3.12
C ILE A 284 -3.34 24.55 -4.17
N ILE A 285 -4.48 24.19 -4.78
CA ILE A 285 -4.56 23.17 -5.82
C ILE A 285 -3.70 23.57 -7.03
N MET A 286 -3.79 24.84 -7.46
CA MET A 286 -3.01 25.36 -8.58
C MET A 286 -1.52 25.47 -8.25
N GLN A 287 -1.16 25.93 -7.04
CA GLN A 287 0.24 26.02 -6.59
C GLN A 287 0.91 24.65 -6.54
N LYS A 288 0.19 23.60 -6.12
CA LYS A 288 0.70 22.22 -6.13
C LYS A 288 0.60 21.52 -7.49
N GLY A 289 0.00 22.15 -8.50
CA GLY A 289 -0.15 21.57 -9.84
C GLY A 289 -1.20 20.46 -9.93
N PHE A 290 -2.15 20.40 -9.00
CA PHE A 290 -3.16 19.35 -8.92
C PHE A 290 -4.37 19.57 -9.84
N SER A 291 -4.42 20.65 -10.61
CA SER A 291 -5.58 20.92 -11.47
C SER A 291 -5.89 19.83 -12.51
N PRO A 292 -4.91 19.22 -13.23
CA PRO A 292 -5.18 18.10 -14.13
C PRO A 292 -5.81 16.90 -13.44
N TYR A 293 -5.41 16.63 -12.19
CA TYR A 293 -5.96 15.53 -11.39
C TYR A 293 -7.45 15.71 -11.11
N PHE A 294 -7.86 16.90 -10.66
CA PHE A 294 -9.29 17.20 -10.44
C PHE A 294 -10.10 17.12 -11.73
N LEU A 295 -9.52 17.51 -12.87
CA LEU A 295 -10.20 17.42 -14.18
C LEU A 295 -10.40 15.98 -14.63
N VAL A 296 -9.40 15.10 -14.45
CA VAL A 296 -9.53 13.67 -14.73
C VAL A 296 -10.61 13.03 -13.85
N VAL A 297 -10.58 13.35 -12.55
CA VAL A 297 -11.58 12.86 -11.60
C VAL A 297 -12.99 13.35 -11.97
N HIS A 298 -13.12 14.62 -12.36
CA HIS A 298 -14.39 15.18 -12.82
C HIS A 298 -14.92 14.48 -14.08
N ASP A 299 -14.07 14.21 -15.08
CA ASP A 299 -14.45 13.47 -16.29
C ASP A 299 -14.95 12.04 -15.98
N ILE A 300 -14.30 11.35 -15.03
CA ILE A 300 -14.73 10.01 -14.58
C ILE A 300 -16.10 10.08 -13.88
N VAL A 301 -16.29 11.04 -12.97
CA VAL A 301 -17.55 11.19 -12.21
C VAL A 301 -18.74 11.49 -13.12
N GLN A 302 -18.51 12.20 -14.23
CA GLN A 302 -19.57 12.48 -15.23
C GLN A 302 -20.14 11.23 -15.92
N LYS A 303 -19.51 10.05 -15.80
CA LYS A 303 -19.99 8.82 -16.46
C LYS A 303 -21.15 8.15 -15.77
N THR A 304 -21.49 8.57 -14.56
CA THR A 304 -22.66 8.08 -13.84
C THR A 304 -23.44 9.23 -13.21
N LYS A 305 -24.70 8.94 -12.86
CA LYS A 305 -25.60 9.89 -12.20
C LYS A 305 -25.64 9.72 -10.68
N ALA A 306 -25.04 8.66 -10.16
CA ALA A 306 -25.03 8.34 -8.74
C ALA A 306 -23.59 8.07 -8.31
N THR A 307 -23.02 8.98 -7.53
CA THR A 307 -21.64 8.87 -7.03
C THR A 307 -21.55 9.40 -5.62
N ILE A 308 -20.60 8.84 -4.87
CA ILE A 308 -20.19 9.44 -3.62
C ILE A 308 -18.67 9.43 -3.48
N GLY A 309 -18.08 10.63 -3.42
CA GLY A 309 -16.68 10.81 -3.05
C GLY A 309 -16.50 10.62 -1.55
N ARG A 310 -15.44 9.93 -1.13
CA ARG A 310 -15.18 9.62 0.28
C ARG A 310 -13.73 9.94 0.66
N GLY A 311 -13.37 9.62 1.90
CA GLY A 311 -12.03 9.90 2.41
C GLY A 311 -11.85 11.39 2.67
N SER A 312 -10.60 11.86 2.68
CA SER A 312 -10.32 13.28 2.89
C SER A 312 -10.82 14.18 1.75
N GLY A 313 -11.01 13.64 0.54
CA GLY A 313 -11.52 14.40 -0.61
C GLY A 313 -12.88 15.08 -0.37
N ALA A 314 -13.68 14.56 0.56
CA ALA A 314 -14.95 15.14 1.02
C ALA A 314 -14.80 16.46 1.78
N ALA A 315 -13.59 16.83 2.22
CA ALA A 315 -13.34 18.10 2.91
C ALA A 315 -13.19 19.31 1.98
N SER A 316 -13.14 19.08 0.67
CA SER A 316 -12.90 20.12 -0.33
C SER A 316 -14.18 20.69 -0.90
N ILE A 317 -14.31 22.01 -0.86
CA ILE A 317 -15.41 22.70 -1.56
C ILE A 317 -15.27 22.58 -3.07
N VAL A 318 -14.05 22.50 -3.59
CA VAL A 318 -13.78 22.26 -5.02
C VAL A 318 -14.35 20.89 -5.42
N SER A 319 -14.08 19.83 -4.65
CA SER A 319 -14.69 18.50 -4.89
C SER A 319 -16.22 18.53 -4.83
N TYR A 320 -16.79 19.28 -3.90
CA TYR A 320 -18.24 19.42 -3.75
C TYR A 320 -18.89 20.12 -4.94
N CYS A 321 -18.28 21.22 -5.42
CA CYS A 321 -18.74 21.97 -6.59
C CYS A 321 -18.61 21.16 -7.88
N LEU A 322 -17.58 20.31 -8.01
CA LEU A 322 -17.39 19.42 -9.16
C LEU A 322 -18.27 18.16 -9.11
N PHE A 323 -19.17 18.05 -8.14
CA PHE A 323 -20.04 16.89 -7.90
C PHE A 323 -19.30 15.57 -7.60
N ILE A 324 -18.01 15.67 -7.26
CA ILE A 324 -17.20 14.53 -6.80
C ILE A 324 -17.73 14.07 -5.44
N THR A 325 -18.06 15.01 -4.54
CA THR A 325 -18.59 14.74 -3.20
C THR A 325 -20.01 15.31 -3.05
N GLN A 326 -20.78 14.77 -2.09
CA GLN A 326 -22.18 15.18 -1.86
C GLN A 326 -22.40 15.97 -0.57
N VAL A 327 -21.36 16.14 0.23
CA VAL A 327 -21.43 16.80 1.54
C VAL A 327 -20.86 18.21 1.44
N ASP A 328 -21.59 19.19 1.99
CA ASP A 328 -21.14 20.58 2.06
C ASP A 328 -20.06 20.72 3.17
N PRO A 329 -18.80 21.01 2.81
CA PRO A 329 -17.72 21.06 3.77
C PRO A 329 -17.75 22.29 4.67
N ILE A 330 -18.41 23.38 4.27
CA ILE A 330 -18.55 24.58 5.10
C ILE A 330 -19.61 24.33 6.16
N LYS A 331 -20.80 23.86 5.76
CA LYS A 331 -21.91 23.59 6.67
C LYS A 331 -21.54 22.64 7.81
N TYR A 332 -20.74 21.61 7.53
CA TYR A 332 -20.36 20.58 8.51
C TYR A 332 -18.93 20.74 9.05
N ASN A 333 -18.31 21.91 8.85
CA ASN A 333 -16.98 22.26 9.34
C ASN A 333 -15.91 21.18 9.03
N LEU A 334 -15.81 20.81 7.75
CA LEU A 334 -14.82 19.86 7.26
C LEU A 334 -13.53 20.61 6.88
N GLN A 335 -12.41 20.13 7.42
CA GLN A 335 -11.11 20.80 7.32
C GLN A 335 -10.42 20.46 5.99
N PHE A 336 -10.29 21.42 5.07
CA PHE A 336 -9.65 21.20 3.76
C PHE A 336 -8.20 20.72 3.90
N GLU A 337 -7.51 21.22 4.92
CA GLU A 337 -6.12 20.89 5.25
C GLU A 337 -5.93 19.41 5.53
N ARG A 338 -7.00 18.68 5.91
CA ARG A 338 -6.94 17.21 6.03
C ARG A 338 -6.71 16.52 4.68
N PHE A 339 -7.18 17.15 3.61
CA PHE A 339 -7.03 16.68 2.24
C PHE A 339 -5.75 17.21 1.62
N ILE A 340 -5.60 18.53 1.50
CA ILE A 340 -4.42 19.17 0.89
C ILE A 340 -3.92 20.26 1.84
N HIS A 341 -2.64 20.20 2.19
CA HIS A 341 -1.98 21.22 3.01
C HIS A 341 -0.62 21.58 2.40
N PRO A 342 -0.15 22.85 2.50
CA PRO A 342 1.15 23.28 1.98
C PRO A 342 2.31 22.38 2.46
N ASP A 343 2.41 22.13 3.76
CA ASP A 343 3.46 21.30 4.39
C ASP A 343 3.26 19.79 4.21
N ARG A 344 2.15 19.35 3.59
CA ARG A 344 1.92 17.94 3.34
C ARG A 344 2.67 17.52 2.08
N VAL A 345 3.54 16.53 2.25
CA VAL A 345 4.29 15.87 1.18
C VAL A 345 3.47 14.76 0.52
N ASP A 346 2.56 14.12 1.28
CA ASP A 346 1.71 13.06 0.73
C ASP A 346 0.80 13.55 -0.40
N MET A 347 0.51 12.63 -1.30
CA MET A 347 -0.41 12.82 -2.40
C MET A 347 -1.88 12.93 -1.91
N PRO A 348 -2.70 13.82 -2.52
CA PRO A 348 -4.15 13.76 -2.35
C PRO A 348 -4.70 12.49 -2.99
N ASP A 349 -5.53 11.77 -2.24
CA ASP A 349 -6.27 10.59 -2.71
C ASP A 349 -7.76 10.94 -2.74
N ILE A 350 -8.37 10.80 -3.92
CA ILE A 350 -9.81 10.95 -4.13
C ILE A 350 -10.37 9.56 -4.41
N ASP A 351 -11.05 9.03 -3.41
CA ASP A 351 -11.82 7.81 -3.50
C ASP A 351 -13.24 8.14 -3.99
N ILE A 352 -13.71 7.41 -5.00
CA ILE A 352 -15.05 7.57 -5.54
C ILE A 352 -15.75 6.21 -5.56
N ASP A 353 -16.92 6.16 -4.94
CA ASP A 353 -17.80 5.01 -5.04
C ASP A 353 -18.86 5.21 -6.13
N PHE A 354 -19.13 4.13 -6.85
CA PHE A 354 -20.13 4.01 -7.90
C PHE A 354 -21.11 2.87 -7.55
N PRO A 355 -22.30 2.81 -8.17
CA PRO A 355 -23.10 1.59 -8.16
C PRO A 355 -22.22 0.41 -8.55
N TRP A 356 -22.23 -0.64 -7.72
CA TRP A 356 -21.29 -1.76 -7.87
C TRP A 356 -21.34 -2.43 -9.26
N ASP A 357 -22.47 -2.35 -9.95
CA ASP A 357 -22.73 -2.91 -11.28
C ASP A 357 -22.41 -1.94 -12.44
N GLU A 358 -22.07 -0.68 -12.15
CA GLU A 358 -21.60 0.32 -13.15
C GLU A 358 -20.07 0.51 -13.09
N ARG A 359 -19.44 0.11 -11.98
CA ARG A 359 -18.00 0.30 -11.74
C ARG A 359 -17.12 -0.27 -12.86
N ASP A 360 -17.41 -1.47 -13.33
CA ASP A 360 -16.56 -2.14 -14.31
C ASP A 360 -16.65 -1.43 -15.67
N ASP A 361 -17.82 -0.91 -16.06
CA ASP A 361 -17.97 -0.07 -17.27
C ASP A 361 -17.16 1.25 -17.17
N ILE A 362 -17.07 1.82 -15.97
CA ILE A 362 -16.28 3.04 -15.72
C ILE A 362 -14.78 2.73 -15.78
N LEU A 363 -14.35 1.59 -15.27
CA LEU A 363 -12.97 1.13 -15.42
C LEU A 363 -12.62 0.95 -16.89
N ASP A 364 -13.48 0.27 -17.64
CA ASP A 364 -13.30 0.06 -19.08
C ASP A 364 -13.26 1.39 -19.84
N TYR A 365 -14.08 2.37 -19.45
CA TYR A 365 -14.00 3.73 -19.96
C TYR A 365 -12.62 4.36 -19.72
N VAL A 366 -12.08 4.26 -18.50
CA VAL A 366 -10.74 4.80 -18.18
C VAL A 366 -9.67 4.13 -19.03
N PHE A 367 -9.67 2.80 -19.11
CA PHE A 367 -8.69 2.05 -19.89
C PHE A 367 -8.78 2.35 -21.39
N THR A 368 -9.99 2.59 -21.91
CA THR A 368 -10.22 2.92 -23.33
C THR A 368 -9.84 4.35 -23.65
N ASN A 369 -10.22 5.32 -22.79
CA ASN A 369 -10.04 6.75 -23.05
C ASN A 369 -8.61 7.22 -22.81
N TYR A 370 -7.95 6.72 -21.75
CA TYR A 370 -6.58 7.10 -21.41
C TYR A 370 -5.53 6.10 -21.96
N GLY A 371 -5.97 4.91 -22.37
CA GLY A 371 -5.17 3.90 -23.06
C GLY A 371 -4.30 3.03 -22.13
N LEU A 372 -4.24 1.72 -22.43
CA LEU A 372 -3.45 0.72 -21.66
C LEU A 372 -1.94 1.03 -21.59
N HIS A 373 -1.40 1.83 -22.51
CA HIS A 373 -0.01 2.27 -22.44
C HIS A 373 0.26 3.22 -21.25
N ARG A 374 -0.78 3.87 -20.73
CA ARG A 374 -0.69 4.92 -19.71
C ARG A 374 -1.39 4.56 -18.41
N THR A 375 -2.19 3.51 -18.42
CA THR A 375 -3.05 3.15 -17.29
C THR A 375 -2.81 1.74 -16.80
N ALA A 376 -2.94 1.54 -15.49
CA ALA A 376 -2.92 0.22 -14.87
C ALA A 376 -3.68 0.26 -13.55
N MET A 377 -4.20 -0.88 -13.12
CA MET A 377 -4.69 -1.05 -11.75
C MET A 377 -3.50 -1.16 -10.79
N VAL A 378 -3.67 -0.70 -9.56
CA VAL A 378 -2.78 -1.01 -8.44
C VAL A 378 -2.88 -2.51 -8.12
N SER A 379 -1.78 -3.13 -7.69
CA SER A 379 -1.87 -4.51 -7.21
C SER A 379 -2.22 -4.61 -5.73
N SER A 380 -2.76 -5.76 -5.36
CA SER A 380 -2.79 -6.24 -3.98
C SER A 380 -1.85 -7.44 -3.90
N GLN A 381 -0.68 -7.22 -3.32
CA GLN A 381 0.33 -8.26 -3.11
C GLN A 381 -0.10 -9.18 -1.96
N VAL A 382 -0.23 -10.47 -2.27
CA VAL A 382 -0.69 -11.47 -1.31
C VAL A 382 0.51 -12.21 -0.73
N PHE A 383 0.68 -12.07 0.59
CA PHE A 383 1.72 -12.75 1.37
C PHE A 383 1.13 -13.85 2.26
N LEU A 384 1.92 -14.88 2.58
CA LEU A 384 1.49 -15.93 3.50
C LEU A 384 1.21 -15.38 4.90
N GLN A 385 -0.04 -15.50 5.34
CA GLN A 385 -0.48 -15.23 6.71
C GLN A 385 -0.41 -16.50 7.56
N PRO A 386 -0.44 -16.43 8.91
CA PRO A 386 -0.25 -17.59 9.79
C PRO A 386 -1.10 -18.81 9.44
N ARG A 387 -2.41 -18.62 9.20
CA ARG A 387 -3.33 -19.73 8.84
C ARG A 387 -3.03 -20.32 7.47
N SER A 388 -2.71 -19.48 6.48
CA SER A 388 -2.34 -19.96 5.14
C SER A 388 -0.98 -20.64 5.15
N ALA A 389 0.00 -20.15 5.91
CA ALA A 389 1.31 -20.78 6.02
C ALA A 389 1.16 -22.22 6.56
N ILE A 390 0.49 -22.40 7.71
CA ILE A 390 0.24 -23.73 8.29
C ILE A 390 -0.47 -24.65 7.30
N ARG A 391 -1.51 -24.13 6.61
CA ARG A 391 -2.25 -24.90 5.61
C ARG A 391 -1.37 -25.36 4.45
N GLU A 392 -0.52 -24.48 3.91
CA GLU A 392 0.31 -24.83 2.75
C GLU A 392 1.47 -25.73 3.14
N VAL A 393 2.15 -25.50 4.28
CA VAL A 393 3.19 -26.40 4.77
C VAL A 393 2.62 -27.78 5.07
N ALA A 394 1.47 -27.88 5.74
CA ALA A 394 0.85 -29.17 6.02
C ALA A 394 0.54 -29.98 4.74
N LYS A 395 0.12 -29.32 3.65
CA LYS A 395 -0.06 -29.99 2.34
C LYS A 395 1.24 -30.53 1.77
N VAL A 396 2.33 -29.77 1.90
CA VAL A 396 3.67 -30.19 1.45
C VAL A 396 4.15 -31.45 2.19
N TYR A 397 3.74 -31.60 3.46
CA TYR A 397 3.97 -32.80 4.28
C TYR A 397 2.95 -33.93 4.03
N GLY A 398 1.93 -33.70 3.18
CA GLY A 398 0.96 -34.72 2.78
C GLY A 398 -0.27 -34.84 3.68
N LEU A 399 -0.51 -33.90 4.60
CA LEU A 399 -1.70 -33.93 5.46
C LEU A 399 -2.99 -33.68 4.66
N SER A 400 -4.06 -34.35 5.09
CA SER A 400 -5.40 -34.21 4.54
C SER A 400 -6.03 -32.85 4.91
N ASN A 401 -7.06 -32.45 4.16
CA ASN A 401 -7.80 -31.22 4.45
C ASN A 401 -8.49 -31.23 5.82
N GLU A 402 -8.84 -32.40 6.35
CA GLU A 402 -9.51 -32.55 7.65
C GLU A 402 -8.54 -32.28 8.81
N GLU A 403 -7.36 -32.90 8.75
CA GLU A 403 -6.27 -32.69 9.71
C GLU A 403 -5.86 -31.20 9.75
N ILE A 404 -5.71 -30.58 8.58
CA ILE A 404 -5.38 -29.15 8.49
C ILE A 404 -6.47 -28.26 9.11
N LYS A 405 -7.75 -28.59 8.89
CA LYS A 405 -8.87 -27.81 9.44
C LYS A 405 -8.95 -27.93 10.96
N ALA A 406 -8.59 -29.07 11.53
CA ALA A 406 -8.57 -29.29 12.98
C ALA A 406 -7.63 -28.28 13.69
N VAL A 407 -6.48 -27.96 13.06
CA VAL A 407 -5.52 -26.97 13.56
C VAL A 407 -5.95 -25.55 13.23
N THR A 408 -6.22 -25.27 11.96
CA THR A 408 -6.39 -23.88 11.47
C THR A 408 -7.66 -23.18 11.94
N LYS A 409 -8.73 -23.92 12.30
CA LYS A 409 -9.99 -23.32 12.81
C LYS A 409 -9.82 -22.70 14.21
N ARG A 410 -8.86 -23.20 15.00
CA ARG A 410 -8.58 -22.76 16.38
C ARG A 410 -7.77 -21.45 16.41
N ILE A 411 -7.16 -21.08 15.28
CA ILE A 411 -6.37 -19.85 15.11
C ILE A 411 -7.31 -18.70 14.73
N GLY A 412 -7.36 -17.68 15.59
CA GLY A 412 -8.15 -16.46 15.35
C GLY A 412 -7.62 -15.65 14.16
N TYR A 413 -8.51 -14.96 13.45
CA TYR A 413 -8.16 -14.18 12.25
C TYR A 413 -7.20 -13.00 12.53
N PHE A 414 -7.16 -12.49 13.76
CA PHE A 414 -6.33 -11.35 14.17
C PHE A 414 -5.08 -11.73 14.97
N ALA A 415 -4.73 -13.01 15.03
CA ALA A 415 -3.54 -13.45 15.78
C ALA A 415 -2.25 -13.11 15.01
N ARG A 416 -1.65 -11.96 15.31
CA ARG A 416 -0.28 -11.60 14.90
C ARG A 416 0.71 -11.97 16.00
N LYS A 417 0.70 -13.22 16.45
CA LYS A 417 1.59 -13.69 17.52
C LYS A 417 2.87 -14.26 16.92
N LYS A 418 4.01 -13.78 17.41
CA LYS A 418 5.31 -14.45 17.31
C LYS A 418 5.32 -15.67 18.24
N GLU A 419 6.19 -16.64 17.99
CA GLU A 419 6.31 -17.90 18.73
C GLU A 419 5.04 -18.76 18.59
N LEU A 420 4.65 -19.08 17.34
CA LEU A 420 3.44 -19.86 17.07
C LEU A 420 3.47 -21.22 17.77
N ALA A 421 4.63 -21.88 17.79
CA ALA A 421 4.81 -23.17 18.47
C ALA A 421 4.51 -23.08 19.98
N LYS A 422 5.08 -22.08 20.67
CA LYS A 422 4.85 -21.86 22.10
C LYS A 422 3.43 -21.42 22.40
N TRP A 423 2.84 -20.60 21.53
CA TRP A 423 1.46 -20.18 21.70
C TRP A 423 0.49 -21.36 21.53
N ILE A 424 0.67 -22.18 20.49
CA ILE A 424 -0.16 -23.36 20.26
C ILE A 424 -0.02 -24.36 21.40
N SER A 425 1.19 -24.57 21.93
CA SER A 425 1.40 -25.52 23.04
C SER A 425 0.85 -25.04 24.39
N THR A 426 0.67 -23.73 24.59
CA THR A 426 0.20 -23.16 25.85
C THR A 426 -1.26 -22.71 25.84
N ASP A 427 -1.88 -22.56 24.67
CA ASP A 427 -3.23 -22.03 24.55
C ASP A 427 -4.28 -23.13 24.77
N PRO A 428 -5.25 -22.95 25.72
CA PRO A 428 -6.24 -23.96 26.06
C PRO A 428 -7.05 -24.49 24.87
N ARG A 429 -7.19 -23.70 23.79
CA ARG A 429 -7.92 -24.11 22.57
C ARG A 429 -7.28 -25.29 21.84
N PHE A 430 -6.01 -25.58 22.10
CA PHE A 430 -5.26 -26.66 21.46
C PHE A 430 -4.98 -27.84 22.40
N LYS A 431 -5.51 -27.83 23.63
CA LYS A 431 -5.24 -28.87 24.64
C LYS A 431 -5.58 -30.29 24.19
N ASP A 432 -6.58 -30.43 23.32
CA ASP A 432 -7.03 -31.72 22.77
C ASP A 432 -6.44 -32.02 21.38
N LEU A 433 -5.37 -31.31 20.98
CA LEU A 433 -4.64 -31.60 19.75
C LEU A 433 -3.45 -32.50 20.11
N ASP A 434 -3.29 -33.62 19.40
CA ASP A 434 -2.05 -34.39 19.49
C ASP A 434 -0.96 -33.66 18.72
N LEU A 435 0.00 -33.08 19.44
CA LEU A 435 1.14 -32.35 18.88
C LEU A 435 2.29 -33.35 18.71
N ASP A 436 2.18 -34.19 17.68
CA ASP A 436 3.26 -35.08 17.30
C ASP A 436 4.47 -34.29 16.73
N GLU A 437 5.60 -34.98 16.56
CA GLU A 437 6.83 -34.35 16.05
C GLU A 437 6.62 -33.72 14.66
N THR A 438 5.80 -34.35 13.81
CA THR A 438 5.48 -33.87 12.46
C THR A 438 4.75 -32.54 12.51
N LEU A 439 3.72 -32.42 13.34
CA LEU A 439 2.92 -31.21 13.45
C LEU A 439 3.70 -30.07 14.09
N LEU A 440 4.55 -30.35 15.08
CA LEU A 440 5.48 -29.37 15.64
C LEU A 440 6.42 -28.83 14.56
N GLU A 441 7.02 -29.71 13.75
CA GLU A 441 7.88 -29.30 12.65
C GLU A 441 7.12 -28.46 11.61
N ILE A 442 5.89 -28.85 11.25
CA ILE A 442 5.02 -28.06 10.36
C ILE A 442 4.82 -26.66 10.93
N ILE A 443 4.52 -26.51 12.22
CA ILE A 443 4.28 -25.21 12.86
C ILE A 443 5.55 -24.36 12.84
N GLU A 444 6.70 -24.92 13.20
CA GLU A 444 8.00 -24.21 13.20
C GLU A 444 8.38 -23.74 11.79
N GLN A 445 8.26 -24.61 10.78
CA GLN A 445 8.54 -24.22 9.40
C GLN A 445 7.52 -23.23 8.85
N SER A 446 6.26 -23.34 9.27
CA SER A 446 5.21 -22.38 8.89
C SER A 446 5.54 -20.99 9.38
N GLU A 447 6.04 -20.85 10.62
CA GLU A 447 6.42 -19.54 11.18
C GLU A 447 7.52 -18.86 10.34
N LYS A 448 8.51 -19.64 9.87
CA LYS A 448 9.62 -19.13 9.05
C LYS A 448 9.22 -18.62 7.67
N ILE A 449 8.09 -19.07 7.12
CA ILE A 449 7.63 -18.65 5.78
C ILE A 449 6.50 -17.62 5.81
N ILE A 450 6.08 -17.17 7.00
CA ILE A 450 5.09 -16.08 7.12
C ILE A 450 5.66 -14.83 6.48
N GLY A 451 4.85 -14.15 5.67
CA GLY A 451 5.29 -12.98 4.92
C GLY A 451 5.96 -13.31 3.58
N ALA A 452 6.09 -14.59 3.18
CA ALA A 452 6.56 -14.92 1.83
C ALA A 452 5.54 -14.51 0.75
N PHE A 453 6.02 -13.88 -0.32
CA PHE A 453 5.20 -13.38 -1.44
C PHE A 453 4.66 -14.51 -2.31
N ARG A 454 3.34 -14.52 -2.53
CA ARG A 454 2.64 -15.57 -3.27
C ARG A 454 2.22 -15.12 -4.66
N VAL A 455 1.47 -14.02 -4.75
CA VAL A 455 0.86 -13.57 -6.01
C VAL A 455 0.44 -12.11 -5.94
N SER A 456 0.51 -11.40 -7.06
CA SER A 456 -0.14 -10.10 -7.24
C SER A 456 -1.58 -10.29 -7.72
N SER A 457 -2.52 -9.68 -7.01
CA SER A 457 -3.94 -9.63 -7.35
C SER A 457 -4.36 -8.20 -7.68
N VAL A 458 -5.58 -8.01 -8.17
CA VAL A 458 -6.11 -6.68 -8.53
C VAL A 458 -6.57 -5.94 -7.28
N HIS A 459 -6.11 -4.70 -7.06
CA HIS A 459 -6.65 -3.82 -6.01
C HIS A 459 -8.15 -3.58 -6.23
N PRO A 460 -8.98 -3.52 -5.17
CA PRO A 460 -10.43 -3.33 -5.31
C PRO A 460 -10.86 -2.01 -5.97
N GLY A 461 -9.99 -1.01 -6.11
CA GLY A 461 -10.34 0.22 -6.82
C GLY A 461 -9.21 1.03 -7.43
N GLY A 462 -7.96 0.70 -7.13
CA GLY A 462 -6.85 1.62 -7.37
C GLY A 462 -6.50 1.62 -8.84
N ILE A 463 -6.60 2.77 -9.49
CA ILE A 463 -6.12 3.00 -10.85
C ILE A 463 -4.98 4.02 -10.81
N ILE A 464 -4.06 3.89 -11.76
CA ILE A 464 -2.97 4.82 -12.01
C ILE A 464 -3.10 5.29 -13.45
N ILE A 465 -2.88 6.59 -13.67
CA ILE A 465 -2.80 7.20 -15.00
C ILE A 465 -1.53 8.05 -15.05
N VAL A 466 -0.59 7.72 -15.94
CA VAL A 466 0.68 8.45 -16.11
C VAL A 466 0.67 9.35 -17.35
N PRO A 467 1.59 10.32 -17.48
CA PRO A 467 1.58 11.24 -18.63
C PRO A 467 2.09 10.59 -19.91
N ASP A 468 3.00 9.61 -19.81
CA ASP A 468 3.67 8.96 -20.95
C ASP A 468 3.47 7.43 -20.95
N GLU A 469 4.37 6.63 -20.39
CA GLU A 469 4.35 5.16 -20.46
C GLU A 469 4.38 4.56 -19.06
N ILE A 470 3.37 3.78 -18.68
CA ILE A 470 3.33 3.20 -17.31
C ILE A 470 4.53 2.28 -17.05
N ARG A 471 4.94 1.52 -18.08
CA ARG A 471 6.04 0.55 -18.04
C ARG A 471 7.43 1.18 -17.90
N LYS A 472 7.54 2.51 -17.99
CA LYS A 472 8.74 3.27 -17.68
C LYS A 472 8.96 3.41 -16.17
N TYR A 473 7.88 3.52 -15.40
CA TYR A 473 7.92 3.82 -13.97
C TYR A 473 7.87 2.58 -13.10
N VAL A 474 7.12 1.56 -13.52
CA VAL A 474 6.90 0.34 -12.76
C VAL A 474 6.59 -0.80 -13.72
N PRO A 475 7.09 -2.03 -13.50
CA PRO A 475 6.69 -3.16 -14.32
C PRO A 475 5.18 -3.40 -14.20
N VAL A 476 4.56 -3.83 -15.30
CA VAL A 476 3.15 -4.21 -15.33
C VAL A 476 3.00 -5.68 -15.69
N LEU A 477 1.92 -6.28 -15.22
CA LEU A 477 1.54 -7.65 -15.50
C LEU A 477 0.03 -7.77 -15.65
N THR A 478 -0.42 -8.83 -16.31
CA THR A 478 -1.85 -9.12 -16.42
C THR A 478 -2.29 -10.02 -15.27
N ALA A 479 -3.18 -9.53 -14.42
CA ALA A 479 -3.78 -10.34 -13.36
C ALA A 479 -4.65 -11.47 -13.97
N PRO A 480 -4.94 -12.56 -13.22
CA PRO A 480 -5.76 -13.67 -13.73
C PRO A 480 -7.15 -13.29 -14.27
N LYS A 481 -7.67 -12.12 -13.87
CA LYS A 481 -8.93 -11.54 -14.39
C LYS A 481 -8.79 -10.86 -15.75
N GLY A 482 -7.61 -10.85 -16.36
CA GLY A 482 -7.34 -10.18 -17.64
C GLY A 482 -7.07 -8.68 -17.54
N VAL A 483 -6.86 -8.15 -16.33
CA VAL A 483 -6.68 -6.71 -16.09
C VAL A 483 -5.20 -6.39 -15.90
N GLN A 484 -4.70 -5.36 -16.59
CA GLN A 484 -3.34 -4.85 -16.41
C GLN A 484 -3.20 -4.22 -15.01
N ILE A 485 -2.25 -4.74 -14.23
CA ILE A 485 -1.87 -4.24 -12.90
C ILE A 485 -0.39 -3.84 -12.90
N VAL A 486 0.00 -2.88 -12.06
CA VAL A 486 1.41 -2.64 -11.73
C VAL A 486 1.89 -3.68 -10.72
N GLU A 487 3.19 -3.98 -10.67
CA GLU A 487 3.72 -4.93 -9.70
C GLU A 487 3.58 -4.48 -8.24
N TRP A 488 3.55 -3.18 -8.01
CA TRP A 488 3.54 -2.56 -6.69
C TRP A 488 2.15 -2.48 -6.07
N GLU A 489 2.11 -2.61 -4.74
CA GLU A 489 0.90 -2.39 -3.97
C GLU A 489 0.73 -0.90 -3.63
N LYS A 490 -0.40 -0.57 -2.99
CA LYS A 490 -0.85 0.79 -2.72
C LYS A 490 0.25 1.67 -2.11
N ASP A 491 0.90 1.23 -1.03
CA ASP A 491 1.85 2.07 -0.29
C ASP A 491 3.09 2.35 -1.16
N GLN A 492 3.61 1.34 -1.86
CA GLN A 492 4.72 1.52 -2.82
C GLN A 492 4.35 2.44 -3.99
N VAL A 493 3.13 2.37 -4.51
CA VAL A 493 2.64 3.28 -5.56
C VAL A 493 2.65 4.72 -5.05
N GLU A 494 2.07 4.97 -3.87
CA GLU A 494 2.02 6.29 -3.26
C GLU A 494 3.43 6.84 -2.95
N ASP A 495 4.29 6.02 -2.35
CA ASP A 495 5.67 6.37 -1.97
C ASP A 495 6.62 6.53 -3.19
N SER A 496 6.24 5.98 -4.35
CA SER A 496 6.95 6.17 -5.62
C SER A 496 6.60 7.49 -6.33
N GLY A 497 5.58 8.22 -5.84
CA GLY A 497 5.07 9.44 -6.46
C GLY A 497 4.04 9.21 -7.57
N LEU A 498 3.60 7.97 -7.79
CA LEU A 498 2.51 7.66 -8.72
C LEU A 498 1.16 8.06 -8.09
N LEU A 499 0.35 8.78 -8.86
CA LEU A 499 -0.96 9.21 -8.42
C LEU A 499 -1.99 8.10 -8.61
N LYS A 500 -2.63 7.73 -7.51
CA LYS A 500 -3.71 6.75 -7.46
C LYS A 500 -5.07 7.45 -7.40
N ILE A 501 -6.06 6.88 -8.09
CA ILE A 501 -7.49 7.19 -7.90
C ILE A 501 -8.16 5.87 -7.53
N ASP A 502 -8.96 5.84 -6.46
CA ASP A 502 -9.69 4.64 -6.07
C ASP A 502 -11.13 4.68 -6.63
N LEU A 503 -11.43 3.81 -7.58
CA LEU A 503 -12.76 3.61 -8.20
C LEU A 503 -13.43 2.35 -7.65
N LEU A 504 -14.42 2.54 -6.79
CA LEU A 504 -14.97 1.47 -5.96
C LEU A 504 -16.44 1.20 -6.26
N GLY A 505 -16.85 -0.03 -6.00
CA GLY A 505 -18.25 -0.45 -6.15
C GLY A 505 -18.94 -0.45 -4.80
N ASN A 506 -20.01 0.34 -4.68
CA ASN A 506 -20.85 0.41 -3.48
C ASN A 506 -22.26 -0.13 -3.80
N ARG A 507 -22.68 -1.13 -3.02
CA ARG A 507 -23.99 -1.77 -3.18
C ARG A 507 -25.14 -0.85 -2.81
N SER A 508 -24.95 0.01 -1.81
CA SER A 508 -25.99 0.93 -1.34
C SER A 508 -26.32 2.00 -2.37
N LEU A 509 -25.32 2.47 -3.14
CA LEU A 509 -25.59 3.35 -4.28
C LEU A 509 -26.49 2.68 -5.31
N ALA A 510 -26.27 1.39 -5.62
CA ALA A 510 -27.14 0.65 -6.52
C ALA A 510 -28.56 0.48 -5.95
N VAL A 511 -28.68 0.24 -4.64
CA VAL A 511 -30.00 0.18 -3.97
C VAL A 511 -30.74 1.51 -4.10
N VAL A 512 -30.11 2.64 -3.76
CA VAL A 512 -30.73 3.97 -3.91
C VAL A 512 -31.14 4.22 -5.35
N ARG A 513 -30.23 3.98 -6.30
CA ARG A 513 -30.48 4.09 -7.74
C ARG A 513 -31.69 3.27 -8.19
N ASP A 514 -31.77 2.01 -7.78
CA ASP A 514 -32.84 1.09 -8.18
C ASP A 514 -34.16 1.40 -7.49
N THR A 515 -34.13 1.89 -6.24
CA THR A 515 -35.32 2.44 -5.57
C THR A 515 -35.85 3.66 -6.34
N LEU A 516 -34.97 4.59 -6.72
CA LEU A 516 -35.34 5.75 -7.55
C LEU A 516 -35.93 5.32 -8.91
N ARG A 517 -35.44 4.21 -9.50
CA ARG A 517 -36.00 3.64 -10.74
C ARG A 517 -37.42 3.11 -10.52
N GLN A 518 -37.62 2.36 -9.45
CA GLN A 518 -38.91 1.74 -9.13
C GLN A 518 -40.00 2.76 -8.84
N ILE A 519 -39.67 3.87 -8.15
CA ILE A 519 -40.61 4.96 -7.89
C ILE A 519 -40.78 5.93 -9.07
N GLY A 520 -40.15 5.65 -10.22
CA GLY A 520 -40.31 6.42 -11.47
C GLY A 520 -39.52 7.73 -11.53
N LEU A 521 -38.54 7.93 -10.64
CA LEU A 521 -37.80 9.19 -10.52
C LEU A 521 -36.39 9.15 -11.14
N TYR A 522 -35.84 7.96 -11.43
CA TYR A 522 -34.46 7.83 -11.95
C TYR A 522 -34.22 8.42 -13.35
N ARG A 523 -35.25 8.45 -14.20
CA ARG A 523 -35.18 9.01 -15.58
C ARG A 523 -35.98 10.30 -15.74
N ASN A 524 -36.50 10.87 -14.66
CA ASN A 524 -37.21 12.13 -14.73
C ASN A 524 -36.17 13.26 -14.80
N GLU A 525 -36.15 14.05 -15.88
CA GLU A 525 -35.25 15.22 -16.01
C GLU A 525 -35.41 16.22 -14.85
N ARG A 526 -36.51 16.13 -14.10
CA ARG A 526 -36.84 16.99 -12.97
C ARG A 526 -36.22 16.58 -11.63
N MET A 527 -35.61 15.39 -11.51
CA MET A 527 -35.07 14.93 -10.21
C MET A 527 -33.63 14.44 -10.36
N ASN A 528 -32.70 15.21 -9.78
CA ASN A 528 -31.27 14.95 -9.80
C ASN A 528 -30.87 14.32 -8.46
N TYR A 529 -30.21 13.15 -8.48
CA TYR A 529 -29.71 12.48 -7.27
C TYR A 529 -28.95 13.44 -6.34
N HIS A 530 -28.13 14.33 -6.92
CA HIS A 530 -27.33 15.31 -6.20
C HIS A 530 -28.16 16.45 -5.54
N THR A 531 -29.46 16.52 -5.83
CA THR A 531 -30.39 17.50 -5.24
C THR A 531 -31.21 16.94 -4.09
N ILE A 532 -31.15 15.63 -3.83
CA ILE A 532 -31.83 15.01 -2.69
C ILE A 532 -31.04 15.34 -1.42
N GLN A 533 -31.66 16.09 -0.51
CA GLN A 533 -31.11 16.39 0.81
C GLN A 533 -31.88 15.58 1.85
N PRO A 534 -31.36 14.45 2.37
CA PRO A 534 -32.07 13.55 3.30
C PRO A 534 -32.16 14.10 4.74
N ASN A 535 -31.94 15.40 4.93
CA ASN A 535 -31.87 16.03 6.23
C ASN A 535 -33.24 16.59 6.65
N ASN A 536 -33.52 16.59 7.96
CA ASN A 536 -34.72 17.18 8.56
C ASN A 536 -36.05 16.52 8.13
N ASP A 537 -36.03 15.24 7.75
CA ASP A 537 -37.25 14.47 7.51
C ASP A 537 -37.69 13.74 8.80
N PRO A 538 -38.83 14.12 9.42
CA PRO A 538 -39.26 13.56 10.70
C PRO A 538 -39.50 12.04 10.67
N GLN A 539 -39.86 11.48 9.50
CA GLN A 539 -40.09 10.04 9.38
C GLN A 539 -38.77 9.26 9.40
N THR A 540 -37.76 9.77 8.70
CA THR A 540 -36.39 9.25 8.71
C THR A 540 -35.79 9.34 10.12
N GLU A 541 -35.95 10.47 10.81
CA GLU A 541 -35.50 10.63 12.19
C GLU A 541 -36.18 9.64 13.14
N ALA A 542 -37.51 9.51 13.10
CA ALA A 542 -38.24 8.57 13.95
C ALA A 542 -37.82 7.10 13.69
N LEU A 543 -37.53 6.75 12.44
CA LEU A 543 -37.03 5.43 12.08
C LEU A 543 -35.66 5.17 12.73
N MET A 544 -34.74 6.12 12.65
CA MET A 544 -33.41 6.05 13.26
C MET A 544 -33.49 5.99 14.79
N GLN A 545 -34.29 6.84 15.44
CA GLN A 545 -34.52 6.82 16.90
C GLN A 545 -35.00 5.45 17.39
N SER A 546 -35.87 4.80 16.62
CA SER A 546 -36.37 3.47 16.97
C SER A 546 -35.37 2.33 16.75
N GLY A 547 -34.17 2.61 16.21
CA GLY A 547 -33.15 1.61 15.91
C GLY A 547 -33.54 0.64 14.79
N LYS A 548 -34.55 0.98 13.98
CA LYS A 548 -35.07 0.16 12.87
C LYS A 548 -34.36 0.44 11.55
N THR A 549 -33.02 0.39 11.59
CA THR A 549 -32.14 0.77 10.46
C THR A 549 -31.55 -0.45 9.71
N MET A 550 -32.20 -1.62 9.80
CA MET A 550 -31.81 -2.79 9.00
C MET A 550 -31.96 -2.46 7.50
N GLY A 551 -30.91 -2.74 6.72
CA GLY A 551 -30.87 -2.36 5.30
C GLY A 551 -30.57 -0.88 5.02
N ILE A 552 -30.31 -0.05 6.03
CA ILE A 552 -29.85 1.33 5.85
C ILE A 552 -28.32 1.35 5.91
N PHE A 553 -27.70 1.90 4.86
CA PHE A 553 -26.24 1.96 4.75
C PHE A 553 -25.62 2.65 5.96
N TYR A 554 -24.40 2.23 6.31
CA TYR A 554 -23.56 2.81 7.36
C TYR A 554 -24.07 2.67 8.82
N ILE A 555 -25.37 2.53 9.05
CA ILE A 555 -26.00 2.49 10.39
C ILE A 555 -26.80 1.21 10.68
N GLU A 556 -26.57 0.13 9.94
CA GLU A 556 -27.25 -1.17 10.12
C GLU A 556 -26.74 -2.01 11.31
N SER A 557 -25.50 -1.77 11.77
CA SER A 557 -24.85 -2.66 12.74
C SER A 557 -25.63 -2.73 14.07
N PRO A 558 -25.63 -3.88 14.77
CA PRO A 558 -26.31 -4.00 16.07
C PRO A 558 -25.85 -2.97 17.10
N ALA A 559 -24.56 -2.62 17.10
CA ALA A 559 -24.00 -1.60 17.99
C ALA A 559 -24.52 -0.20 17.65
N THR A 560 -24.56 0.16 16.36
CA THR A 560 -25.05 1.47 15.90
C THR A 560 -26.53 1.63 16.18
N ARG A 561 -27.31 0.58 15.91
CA ARG A 561 -28.75 0.54 16.21
C ARG A 561 -29.04 0.76 17.69
N LEU A 562 -28.31 0.07 18.55
CA LEU A 562 -28.45 0.24 20.00
C LEU A 562 -28.05 1.65 20.44
N LEU A 563 -27.00 2.21 19.86
CA LEU A 563 -26.54 3.57 20.17
C LEU A 563 -27.59 4.61 19.77
N LEU A 564 -28.14 4.52 18.56
CA LEU A 564 -29.22 5.39 18.08
C LEU A 564 -30.43 5.36 19.03
N THR A 565 -30.88 4.16 19.43
CA THR A 565 -32.00 4.01 20.35
C THR A 565 -31.71 4.56 21.75
N LYS A 566 -30.49 4.39 22.25
CA LYS A 566 -30.10 4.91 23.56
C LYS A 566 -29.96 6.43 23.56
N ALA A 567 -29.42 7.00 22.50
CA ALA A 567 -29.21 8.44 22.40
C ALA A 567 -30.54 9.18 22.32
N GLY A 568 -31.49 8.70 21.50
CA GLY A 568 -32.80 9.33 21.30
C GLY A 568 -32.76 10.63 20.48
N VAL A 569 -31.58 11.25 20.35
CA VAL A 569 -31.32 12.38 19.44
C VAL A 569 -30.66 11.86 18.18
N VAL A 570 -31.26 12.14 17.02
CA VAL A 570 -30.74 11.77 15.71
C VAL A 570 -30.92 12.95 14.76
N ASP A 571 -29.83 13.36 14.15
CA ASP A 571 -29.74 14.27 13.02
C ASP A 571 -28.48 13.88 12.23
N PHE A 572 -28.15 14.63 11.19
CA PHE A 572 -26.98 14.35 10.38
C PHE A 572 -25.68 14.32 11.20
N GLU A 573 -25.43 15.33 12.03
CA GLU A 573 -24.19 15.45 12.81
C GLU A 573 -24.05 14.29 13.81
N HIS A 574 -25.14 13.93 14.46
CA HIS A 574 -25.19 12.78 15.36
C HIS A 574 -24.95 11.45 14.65
N VAL A 575 -25.47 11.25 13.43
CA VAL A 575 -25.17 10.04 12.65
C VAL A 575 -23.68 9.95 12.31
N VAL A 576 -23.04 11.07 11.96
CA VAL A 576 -21.59 11.14 11.72
C VAL A 576 -20.81 10.78 13.01
N ILE A 577 -21.25 11.25 14.17
CA ILE A 577 -20.64 10.90 15.46
C ILE A 577 -20.82 9.42 15.77
N TYR A 578 -22.06 8.91 15.71
CA TYR A 578 -22.41 7.54 16.12
C TYR A 578 -21.76 6.48 15.24
N SER A 579 -21.64 6.74 13.94
CA SER A 579 -20.92 5.85 13.02
C SER A 579 -19.41 5.85 13.28
N SER A 580 -18.83 6.96 13.75
CA SER A 580 -17.38 7.10 13.99
C SER A 580 -16.91 6.67 15.38
N ILE A 581 -17.76 6.73 16.40
CA ILE A 581 -17.37 6.46 17.80
C ILE A 581 -17.36 4.96 18.16
N ILE A 582 -18.00 4.10 17.37
CA ILE A 582 -18.15 2.67 17.69
C ILE A 582 -16.83 1.94 17.47
N ARG A 583 -16.04 1.83 18.54
CA ARG A 583 -14.78 1.07 18.59
C ARG A 583 -14.61 0.35 19.94
N PRO A 584 -13.93 -0.81 20.01
CA PRO A 584 -13.82 -1.61 21.23
C PRO A 584 -13.30 -0.82 22.45
N ALA A 585 -12.35 0.11 22.23
CA ALA A 585 -11.74 0.94 23.27
C ALA A 585 -12.56 2.20 23.64
N ALA A 586 -13.68 2.48 22.96
CA ALA A 586 -14.45 3.71 23.17
C ALA A 586 -15.71 3.56 24.03
N ASN A 587 -16.01 2.38 24.57
CA ASN A 587 -17.23 2.16 25.37
C ASN A 587 -17.37 3.16 26.54
N ARG A 588 -16.26 3.53 27.20
CA ARG A 588 -16.23 4.57 28.25
C ARG A 588 -16.73 5.91 27.71
N TYR A 589 -16.26 6.31 26.55
CA TYR A 589 -16.61 7.59 25.93
C TYR A 589 -18.02 7.60 25.34
N ILE A 590 -18.50 6.47 24.80
CA ILE A 590 -19.88 6.33 24.35
C ILE A 590 -20.85 6.58 25.51
N ASN A 591 -20.58 6.00 26.69
CA ASN A 591 -21.42 6.23 27.87
C ASN A 591 -21.39 7.71 28.32
N LEU A 592 -20.21 8.32 28.35
CA LEU A 592 -20.07 9.75 28.70
C LEU A 592 -20.83 10.67 27.72
N MET A 593 -20.77 10.37 26.42
CA MET A 593 -21.53 11.07 25.40
C MET A 593 -23.04 10.94 25.64
N LEU A 594 -23.53 9.73 25.91
CA LEU A 594 -24.94 9.48 26.21
C LEU A 594 -25.41 10.24 27.46
N GLU A 595 -24.62 10.24 28.53
CA GLU A 595 -24.92 11.03 29.73
C GLU A 595 -25.05 12.52 29.41
N ARG A 596 -24.17 13.06 28.54
CA ARG A 596 -24.18 14.46 28.12
C ARG A 596 -25.39 14.77 27.23
N ILE A 597 -25.74 13.89 26.30
CA ILE A 597 -26.97 13.97 25.50
C ILE A 597 -28.21 14.01 26.42
N HIS A 598 -28.20 13.25 27.51
CA HIS A 598 -29.31 13.18 28.48
C HIS A 598 -29.26 14.25 29.58
N GLY A 599 -28.44 15.31 29.42
CA GLY A 599 -28.49 16.50 30.25
C GLY A 599 -27.36 16.64 31.28
N LYS A 600 -26.36 15.75 31.30
CA LYS A 600 -25.13 15.99 32.07
C LYS A 600 -24.38 17.19 31.45
N PRO A 601 -23.95 18.18 32.26
CA PRO A 601 -23.20 19.33 31.74
C PRO A 601 -21.95 18.92 30.95
N LEU A 602 -21.74 19.58 29.81
CA LEU A 602 -20.53 19.43 29.02
C LEU A 602 -19.42 20.29 29.63
N GLU A 603 -18.58 19.66 30.45
CA GLU A 603 -17.32 20.25 30.90
C GLU A 603 -16.17 19.76 30.02
N LEU A 604 -15.51 20.69 29.33
CA LEU A 604 -14.28 20.41 28.61
C LEU A 604 -13.13 20.27 29.61
N LEU A 605 -12.17 19.40 29.27
CA LEU A 605 -10.95 19.23 30.08
C LEU A 605 -10.09 20.51 30.13
N HIS A 606 -10.19 21.34 29.08
CA HIS A 606 -9.54 22.65 29.01
C HIS A 606 -10.28 23.55 27.99
N PRO A 607 -10.35 24.89 28.19
CA PRO A 607 -10.97 25.82 27.22
C PRO A 607 -10.40 25.76 25.81
N ASP A 608 -9.09 25.50 25.67
CA ASP A 608 -8.43 25.41 24.36
C ASP A 608 -8.94 24.25 23.49
N LEU A 609 -9.61 23.27 24.10
CA LEU A 609 -10.23 22.13 23.41
C LEU A 609 -11.66 22.43 22.91
N HIS A 610 -11.99 23.70 22.67
CA HIS A 610 -13.30 24.15 22.20
C HIS A 610 -13.81 23.41 20.95
N PHE A 611 -12.92 22.95 20.07
CA PHE A 611 -13.28 22.15 18.89
C PHE A 611 -13.92 20.80 19.22
N LEU A 612 -13.78 20.30 20.47
CA LEU A 612 -14.46 19.08 20.91
C LEU A 612 -15.92 19.33 21.32
N HIS A 613 -16.42 20.57 21.31
CA HIS A 613 -17.83 20.84 21.61
C HIS A 613 -18.78 20.09 20.68
N GLU A 614 -18.43 19.98 19.40
CA GLU A 614 -19.23 19.26 18.39
C GLU A 614 -19.45 17.78 18.74
N SER A 615 -18.52 17.18 19.48
CA SER A 615 -18.51 15.76 19.83
C SER A 615 -18.61 15.54 21.32
N TYR A 616 -19.34 16.42 22.01
CA TYR A 616 -19.60 16.32 23.44
C TYR A 616 -18.32 16.20 24.27
N GLY A 617 -17.26 16.93 23.93
CA GLY A 617 -15.98 16.93 24.65
C GLY A 617 -15.16 15.65 24.50
N ILE A 618 -15.44 14.84 23.47
CA ILE A 618 -14.82 13.53 23.24
C ILE A 618 -14.15 13.54 21.87
N MET A 619 -12.93 13.00 21.77
CA MET A 619 -12.29 12.78 20.48
C MET A 619 -12.95 11.60 19.76
N VAL A 620 -13.66 11.92 18.68
CA VAL A 620 -14.32 10.97 17.80
C VAL A 620 -13.55 10.83 16.48
N TYR A 621 -12.96 11.91 15.99
CA TYR A 621 -12.32 11.97 14.68
C TYR A 621 -10.79 12.10 14.74
N GLU A 622 -10.14 11.66 13.68
CA GLU A 622 -8.69 11.84 13.45
C GLU A 622 -8.25 13.30 13.47
N GLU A 623 -9.08 14.18 12.91
CA GLU A 623 -8.83 15.62 12.86
C GLU A 623 -8.77 16.22 14.27
N GLN A 624 -9.61 15.73 15.18
CA GLN A 624 -9.61 16.18 16.57
C GLN A 624 -8.35 15.72 17.33
N VAL A 625 -7.80 14.55 16.97
CA VAL A 625 -6.51 14.06 17.51
C VAL A 625 -5.37 14.98 17.08
N THR A 626 -5.30 15.34 15.79
CA THR A 626 -4.23 16.20 15.29
C THR A 626 -4.37 17.64 15.79
N MET A 627 -5.60 18.17 15.88
CA MET A 627 -5.87 19.47 16.52
C MET A 627 -5.43 19.49 17.98
N THR A 628 -5.73 18.44 18.75
CA THR A 628 -5.27 18.33 20.14
C THR A 628 -3.75 18.34 20.24
N ALA A 629 -3.05 17.59 19.38
CA ALA A 629 -1.58 17.58 19.38
C ALA A 629 -0.97 18.94 19.06
N ARG A 630 -1.58 19.72 18.16
CA ARG A 630 -1.12 21.08 17.81
C ARG A 630 -1.39 22.08 18.93
N GLU A 631 -2.60 22.09 19.47
CA GLU A 631 -3.00 23.04 20.51
C GLU A 631 -2.35 22.75 21.86
N ILE A 632 -2.34 21.48 22.30
CA ILE A 632 -1.87 21.12 23.63
C ILE A 632 -0.37 20.83 23.63
N ALA A 633 0.11 19.99 22.70
CA ALA A 633 1.52 19.58 22.69
C ALA A 633 2.44 20.50 21.86
N GLY A 634 1.88 21.45 21.09
CA GLY A 634 2.66 22.37 20.26
C GLY A 634 3.30 21.73 19.03
N PHE A 635 2.75 20.62 18.54
CA PHE A 635 3.26 19.97 17.34
C PHE A 635 3.01 20.82 16.10
N GLY A 636 3.95 20.77 15.14
CA GLY A 636 3.73 21.27 13.80
C GLY A 636 2.78 20.36 12.99
N TYR A 637 2.24 20.85 11.87
CA TYR A 637 1.28 20.08 11.05
C TYR A 637 1.85 18.71 10.62
N ALA A 638 3.05 18.69 10.04
CA ALA A 638 3.69 17.46 9.57
C ALA A 638 3.94 16.45 10.70
N GLU A 639 4.28 16.96 11.89
CA GLU A 639 4.52 16.13 13.07
C GLU A 639 3.22 15.49 13.59
N SER A 640 2.13 16.26 13.68
CA SER A 640 0.83 15.75 14.08
C SER A 640 0.30 14.69 13.11
N GLU A 641 0.48 14.87 11.80
CA GLU A 641 0.12 13.86 10.80
C GLU A 641 0.97 12.59 10.93
N HIS A 642 2.27 12.72 11.19
CA HIS A 642 3.13 11.55 11.39
C HIS A 642 2.73 10.74 12.65
N MET A 643 2.37 11.43 13.73
CA MET A 643 1.81 10.82 14.93
C MET A 643 0.49 10.08 14.62
N ARG A 644 -0.45 10.76 13.94
CA ARG A 644 -1.76 10.19 13.55
C ARG A 644 -1.58 8.92 12.72
N LYS A 645 -0.75 8.97 11.66
CA LYS A 645 -0.43 7.78 10.85
C LYS A 645 0.10 6.64 11.71
N GLY A 646 0.97 6.94 12.68
CA GLY A 646 1.51 5.96 13.61
C GLY A 646 0.45 5.26 14.46
N ILE A 647 -0.61 5.96 14.87
CA ILE A 647 -1.70 5.42 15.69
C ILE A 647 -2.59 4.48 14.86
N SER A 648 -2.85 4.84 13.60
CA SER A 648 -3.69 4.04 12.69
C SER A 648 -2.95 2.84 12.10
N HIS A 649 -1.62 2.90 11.94
CA HIS A 649 -0.83 1.85 11.29
C HIS A 649 -0.17 0.88 12.27
N ALA A 650 -0.55 -0.39 12.15
CA ALA A 650 -0.04 -1.43 13.05
C ALA A 650 1.48 -1.67 12.97
N GLY A 651 2.12 -1.37 11.84
CA GLY A 651 3.58 -1.47 11.69
C GLY A 651 4.35 -0.40 12.47
N LEU A 652 3.71 0.71 12.81
CA LEU A 652 4.32 1.86 13.49
C LEU A 652 4.04 1.89 14.99
N PHE A 653 3.34 0.89 15.54
CA PHE A 653 3.03 0.82 16.98
C PHE A 653 4.27 0.88 17.87
N HIS A 654 5.40 0.37 17.41
CA HIS A 654 6.66 0.44 18.14
C HIS A 654 7.13 1.88 18.43
N LYS A 655 6.65 2.87 17.66
CA LYS A 655 6.94 4.30 17.86
C LYS A 655 5.98 4.99 18.84
N MET A 656 4.89 4.35 19.27
CA MET A 656 3.89 4.96 20.17
C MET A 656 4.46 5.47 21.51
N PRO A 657 5.35 4.73 22.21
CA PRO A 657 5.92 5.23 23.46
C PRO A 657 6.71 6.53 23.29
N LEU A 658 7.36 6.71 22.12
CA LEU A 658 8.12 7.92 21.79
C LEU A 658 7.17 9.11 21.61
N TRP A 659 6.07 8.91 20.88
CA TRP A 659 5.05 9.96 20.70
C TRP A 659 4.37 10.35 22.01
N LYS A 660 4.04 9.37 22.86
CA LYS A 660 3.48 9.62 24.20
C LYS A 660 4.34 10.59 24.99
N ARG A 661 5.62 10.26 25.09
CA ARG A 661 6.59 11.09 25.81
C ARG A 661 6.67 12.50 25.22
N LYS A 662 6.71 12.60 23.90
CA LYS A 662 6.82 13.89 23.20
C LYS A 662 5.58 14.75 23.41
N CYS A 663 4.37 14.17 23.37
CA CYS A 663 3.13 14.88 23.64
C CYS A 663 3.06 15.40 25.08
N ILE A 664 3.38 14.56 26.07
CA ILE A 664 3.34 14.96 27.49
C ILE A 664 4.34 16.10 27.74
N THR A 665 5.60 15.94 27.31
CA THR A 665 6.61 16.99 27.48
C THR A 665 6.24 18.28 26.72
N GLY A 666 5.66 18.16 25.52
CA GLY A 666 5.16 19.32 24.77
C GLY A 666 4.07 20.08 25.51
N ALA A 667 3.14 19.36 26.14
CA ALA A 667 2.06 19.93 26.95
C ALA A 667 2.60 20.64 28.21
N GLU A 668 3.52 20.00 28.94
CA GLU A 668 4.16 20.59 30.12
C GLU A 668 4.91 21.89 29.78
N ASN A 669 5.65 21.90 28.67
CA ASN A 669 6.37 23.08 28.20
C ASN A 669 5.45 24.26 27.84
N ARG A 670 4.18 23.99 27.50
CA ARG A 670 3.16 25.00 27.21
C ARG A 670 2.33 25.40 28.45
N GLY A 671 2.63 24.84 29.61
CA GLY A 671 1.98 25.17 30.88
C GLY A 671 0.75 24.33 31.23
N TYR A 672 0.49 23.24 30.49
CA TYR A 672 -0.58 22.30 30.83
C TYR A 672 -0.13 21.32 31.92
N SER A 673 -1.07 20.83 32.73
CA SER A 673 -0.76 19.81 33.75
C SER A 673 -0.47 18.45 33.10
N GLN A 674 0.41 17.68 33.75
CA GLN A 674 0.70 16.30 33.32
C GLN A 674 -0.57 15.43 33.30
N GLU A 675 -1.45 15.58 34.30
CA GLU A 675 -2.72 14.84 34.38
C GLU A 675 -3.63 15.10 33.17
N LEU A 676 -3.72 16.35 32.71
CA LEU A 676 -4.45 16.71 31.51
C LEU A 676 -3.84 16.02 30.28
N ALA A 677 -2.52 16.11 30.12
CA ALA A 677 -1.81 15.52 28.99
C ALA A 677 -1.95 13.99 28.94
N GLU A 678 -1.89 13.31 30.09
CA GLU A 678 -2.10 11.86 30.19
C GLU A 678 -3.53 11.47 29.83
N THR A 679 -4.53 12.19 30.33
CA THR A 679 -5.94 11.96 30.02
C THR A 679 -6.22 12.11 28.52
N LEU A 680 -5.68 13.16 27.89
CA LEU A 680 -5.82 13.37 26.45
C LEU A 680 -5.10 12.27 25.66
N TRP A 681 -3.93 11.82 26.13
CA TRP A 681 -3.21 10.73 25.49
C TRP A 681 -3.98 9.40 25.56
N GLU A 682 -4.66 9.08 26.67
CA GLU A 682 -5.55 7.90 26.74
C GLU A 682 -6.68 7.97 25.70
N MET A 683 -7.21 9.17 25.43
CA MET A 683 -8.21 9.37 24.38
C MET A 683 -7.61 9.10 23.00
N ILE A 684 -6.40 9.60 22.74
CA ILE A 684 -5.65 9.37 21.50
C ILE A 684 -5.34 7.87 21.30
N GLU A 685 -4.85 7.18 22.33
CA GLU A 685 -4.57 5.74 22.28
C GLU A 685 -5.80 4.90 21.96
N SER A 686 -7.00 5.37 22.30
CA SER A 686 -8.26 4.68 21.98
C SER A 686 -8.55 4.57 20.47
N PHE A 687 -7.86 5.34 19.63
CA PHE A 687 -7.94 5.26 18.17
C PHE A 687 -7.06 4.15 17.57
N SER A 688 -6.25 3.48 18.38
CA SER A 688 -5.35 2.40 17.95
C SER A 688 -6.09 1.32 17.17
N GLY A 689 -5.77 1.20 15.88
CA GLY A 689 -6.38 0.24 14.95
C GLY A 689 -7.83 0.53 14.53
N TYR A 690 -8.46 1.59 15.04
CA TYR A 690 -9.84 1.97 14.75
C TYR A 690 -9.99 3.51 14.78
N SER A 691 -9.49 4.18 13.74
CA SER A 691 -9.57 5.63 13.57
C SER A 691 -10.50 6.01 12.40
N PHE A 692 -11.16 7.17 12.50
CA PHE A 692 -12.11 7.65 11.49
C PHE A 692 -11.82 9.09 11.08
N CYS A 693 -11.87 9.32 9.76
CA CYS A 693 -11.77 10.64 9.14
C CYS A 693 -13.17 11.26 9.05
N LYS A 694 -13.37 12.45 9.65
CA LYS A 694 -14.70 13.11 9.70
C LYS A 694 -15.32 13.32 8.31
N PRO A 695 -14.60 13.87 7.31
CA PRO A 695 -15.11 13.99 5.94
C PRO A 695 -15.62 12.68 5.32
N HIS A 696 -14.91 11.57 5.55
CA HIS A 696 -15.33 10.25 5.08
C HIS A 696 -16.65 9.83 5.71
N SER A 697 -16.75 9.96 7.04
CA SER A 697 -17.96 9.60 7.79
C SER A 697 -19.15 10.50 7.42
N ALA A 698 -18.93 11.80 7.26
CA ALA A 698 -19.93 12.75 6.80
C ALA A 698 -20.47 12.38 5.42
N SER A 699 -19.58 12.05 4.47
CA SER A 699 -20.01 11.63 3.14
C SER A 699 -20.85 10.35 3.23
N TYR A 700 -20.38 9.31 3.93
CA TYR A 700 -21.11 8.05 4.06
C TYR A 700 -22.42 8.15 4.82
N ALA A 701 -22.53 9.04 5.82
CA ALA A 701 -23.77 9.30 6.53
C ALA A 701 -24.84 9.97 5.65
N MET A 702 -24.43 10.66 4.58
CA MET A 702 -25.35 11.29 3.63
C MET A 702 -26.03 10.26 2.70
N LEU A 703 -25.40 9.09 2.49
CA LEU A 703 -25.93 7.99 1.70
C LEU A 703 -26.78 7.04 2.55
#